data_AF-A0A812NDP7-F1
#
_entry.id   AF-A0A812NDP7-F1
#
_cell.length_a   1.000
_cell.length_b   1.000
_cell.length_c   1.000
_cell.angle_alpha   90.00
_cell.angle_beta   90.00
_cell.angle_gamma   90.00
#
_symmetry.space_group_name_H-M   'P 1'
#
loop_
_entity.id
_entity.type
_entity.pdbx_description
1 polymer ?
#
loop_
_entity_poly.entity_id
_entity_poly.type
_entity_poly.pdbx_seq_one_letter_code
_entity_poly.pdbx_strand_id
1 'polypeptide(L)'
;MDFIRVPIAVVVILFICWLMSDNRARVPWRLVFIGLAMQFTFALLVLGSSIGQQVLRAISDGVTQVVASSAAGAEFVFGTGYQEHFIAFSIPATIIFFSLLMSLLYHFGIVQWIVKGMAAGIRKLLPVSGAESLTACANVFIGNTEAPLIIKPYIAGMTRSEIMAMMTAGMATISGGMLAVYIGLGADAGYLITASLMAAPGALVVAKIMVPETENPVTMGKEVVNLPSDSVNMFQAMTKGASDGLILAANVVAMLIAFVSMVALLNWLMGLAPDVLGEPLTLQRVFGWVFYPFAVLIGADLADAAKIGNLLGMKIFLTEFLAYTELQTLGDQISDRSRAVATFALCGFSSFVSIGVQVGGIGALVPERRDDIAHTALRCMIGGTLVTLMTDQQQQFSEQGYVVLENFKSPEALAGLRQAAQDVIEGFDFSSHQHVFSTTAEAAALGEYFLTSGDQVRCFLESGAADENGQLRVDKQLSVNKLGHAMHDRIPAFRRFSADPRLTTLMHEVGVQTPHVWQSMYIFKQPQIGGEVGWHQDATYFYTQPQSVKTLWFAIDDATLQNGCLWVADAGSDTPLREVFEVVDGRPRTRRLDRTPWPDLQQAKPLEVKAGTLVCFSGTLPHYSGPNTSDKARHAYTLHVVDGEADYPVTNWIQRGEDLPVRGFL
;
A
#
# COMPACT_ATOMS: atom_id res chain seq x y z
N MET A 1 4.65 -14.77 6.50
CA MET A 1 4.67 -14.24 7.90
C MET A 1 4.16 -12.80 7.98
N ASP A 2 4.19 -12.05 6.89
CA ASP A 2 3.90 -10.61 6.89
C ASP A 2 2.44 -10.26 7.23
N PHE A 3 1.50 -11.11 6.81
CA PHE A 3 0.07 -11.04 7.16
C PHE A 3 -0.23 -10.90 8.66
N ILE A 4 0.64 -11.43 9.53
CA ILE A 4 0.45 -11.34 10.99
C ILE A 4 1.25 -10.17 11.57
N ARG A 5 2.36 -9.76 10.92
CA ARG A 5 3.26 -8.72 11.45
C ARG A 5 2.54 -7.39 11.62
N VAL A 6 1.68 -7.07 10.67
CA VAL A 6 0.95 -5.81 10.61
C VAL A 6 -0.16 -5.68 11.67
N PRO A 7 -1.08 -6.65 11.83
CA PRO A 7 -2.03 -6.60 12.93
C PRO A 7 -1.31 -6.63 14.29
N ILE A 8 -0.19 -7.36 14.38
CA ILE A 8 0.69 -7.32 15.56
C ILE A 8 1.28 -5.93 15.75
N ALA A 9 1.73 -5.23 14.70
CA ALA A 9 2.29 -3.89 14.78
C ALA A 9 1.26 -2.92 15.35
N VAL A 10 0.03 -2.94 14.84
CA VAL A 10 -1.08 -2.13 15.37
C VAL A 10 -1.32 -2.47 16.85
N VAL A 11 -1.40 -3.76 17.21
CA VAL A 11 -1.58 -4.17 18.62
C VAL A 11 -0.43 -3.71 19.51
N VAL A 12 0.83 -3.85 19.07
CA VAL A 12 2.02 -3.40 19.80
C VAL A 12 2.00 -1.89 19.96
N ILE A 13 1.65 -1.14 18.91
CA ILE A 13 1.54 0.32 18.97
C ILE A 13 0.45 0.75 19.95
N LEU A 14 -0.75 0.16 19.87
CA LEU A 14 -1.84 0.42 20.81
C LEU A 14 -1.45 0.05 22.25
N PHE A 15 -0.69 -1.03 22.42
CA PHE A 15 -0.16 -1.45 23.71
C PHE A 15 0.84 -0.43 24.28
N ILE A 16 1.75 0.11 23.46
CA ILE A 16 2.65 1.19 23.86
C ILE A 16 1.85 2.43 24.28
N CYS A 17 0.85 2.83 23.50
CA CYS A 17 -0.05 3.93 23.86
C CYS A 17 -0.74 3.67 25.21
N TRP A 18 -1.22 2.45 25.44
CA TRP A 18 -1.87 2.06 26.69
C TRP A 18 -0.92 2.05 27.90
N LEU A 19 0.34 1.62 27.71
CA LEU A 19 1.37 1.69 28.74
C LEU A 19 1.65 3.13 29.17
N MET A 20 1.65 4.05 28.20
CA MET A 20 1.84 5.50 28.39
C MET A 20 0.58 6.24 28.83
N SER A 21 -0.54 5.53 29.00
CA SER A 21 -1.83 6.13 29.35
C SER A 21 -1.85 6.69 30.78
N ASP A 22 -2.32 7.93 30.93
CA ASP A 22 -2.57 8.54 32.25
C ASP A 22 -3.66 7.81 33.04
N ASN A 23 -4.64 7.20 32.34
CA ASN A 23 -5.72 6.47 32.98
C ASN A 23 -6.22 5.30 32.11
N ARG A 24 -5.57 4.16 32.27
CA ARG A 24 -5.84 2.91 31.53
C ARG A 24 -7.30 2.43 31.62
N ALA A 25 -8.02 2.77 32.70
CA ALA A 25 -9.42 2.38 32.88
C ALA A 25 -10.42 3.28 32.14
N ARG A 26 -9.99 4.49 31.74
CA ARG A 26 -10.84 5.49 31.05
C ARG A 26 -10.63 5.52 29.53
N VAL A 27 -9.80 4.63 28.98
CA VAL A 27 -9.53 4.56 27.53
C VAL A 27 -10.86 4.36 26.77
N PRO A 28 -11.21 5.25 25.83
CA PRO A 28 -12.48 5.20 25.12
C PRO A 28 -12.41 4.18 23.98
N TRP A 29 -12.49 2.88 24.30
CA TRP A 29 -12.34 1.79 23.32
C TRP A 29 -13.28 1.91 22.10
N ARG A 30 -14.49 2.45 22.28
CA ARG A 30 -15.38 2.74 21.15
C ARG A 30 -14.75 3.73 20.15
N LEU A 31 -14.12 4.80 20.64
CA LEU A 31 -13.40 5.76 19.80
C LEU A 31 -12.21 5.08 19.13
N VAL A 32 -11.46 4.25 19.87
CA VAL A 32 -10.31 3.51 19.34
C VAL A 32 -10.72 2.62 18.16
N PHE A 33 -11.72 1.76 18.33
CA PHE A 33 -12.16 0.85 17.28
C PHE A 33 -12.74 1.59 16.07
N ILE A 34 -13.57 2.61 16.29
CA ILE A 34 -14.14 3.39 15.19
C ILE A 34 -13.04 4.17 14.46
N GLY A 35 -12.08 4.77 15.18
CA GLY A 35 -11.00 5.54 14.57
C GLY A 35 -10.02 4.67 13.78
N LEU A 36 -9.74 3.45 14.25
CA LEU A 36 -8.99 2.45 13.47
C LEU A 36 -9.78 2.01 12.24
N ALA A 37 -11.08 1.72 12.39
CA ALA A 37 -11.94 1.38 11.26
C ALA A 37 -12.03 2.52 10.25
N MET A 38 -12.03 3.79 10.68
CA MET A 38 -12.00 4.95 9.79
C MET A 38 -10.70 5.03 9.00
N GLN A 39 -9.54 4.81 9.63
CA GLN A 39 -8.26 4.77 8.90
C GLN A 39 -8.25 3.66 7.86
N PHE A 40 -8.66 2.45 8.25
CA PHE A 40 -8.75 1.29 7.38
C PHE A 40 -9.73 1.50 6.22
N THR A 41 -10.93 2.01 6.52
CA THR A 41 -11.95 2.29 5.50
C THR A 41 -11.48 3.39 4.56
N PHE A 42 -10.82 4.43 5.06
CA PHE A 42 -10.29 5.50 4.23
C PHE A 42 -9.19 4.99 3.29
N ALA A 43 -8.26 4.20 3.80
CA ALA A 43 -7.24 3.54 2.98
C ALA A 43 -7.89 2.67 1.89
N LEU A 44 -8.88 1.83 2.23
CA LEU A 44 -9.61 1.02 1.27
C LEU A 44 -10.37 1.84 0.23
N LEU A 45 -10.98 2.96 0.62
CA LEU A 45 -11.71 3.81 -0.31
C LEU A 45 -10.76 4.56 -1.26
N VAL A 46 -9.67 5.12 -0.75
CA VAL A 46 -8.74 5.93 -1.55
C VAL A 46 -7.81 5.07 -2.41
N LEU A 47 -7.26 3.99 -1.83
CA LEU A 47 -6.31 3.11 -2.50
C LEU A 47 -6.99 1.90 -3.14
N GLY A 48 -8.02 1.34 -2.51
CA GLY A 48 -8.68 0.12 -2.99
C GLY A 48 -9.78 0.33 -4.04
N SER A 49 -10.37 1.54 -4.15
CA SER A 49 -11.43 1.82 -5.12
C SER A 49 -10.91 2.55 -6.36
N SER A 50 -11.42 2.22 -7.54
CA SER A 50 -11.03 2.87 -8.81
C SER A 50 -11.32 4.37 -8.82
N ILE A 51 -12.44 4.79 -8.22
CA ILE A 51 -12.79 6.20 -8.06
C ILE A 51 -11.80 6.88 -7.12
N GLY A 52 -11.45 6.25 -6.00
CA GLY A 52 -10.46 6.75 -5.04
C GLY A 52 -9.10 6.96 -5.69
N GLN A 53 -8.62 5.98 -6.44
CA GLN A 53 -7.34 6.08 -7.16
C GLN A 53 -7.36 7.18 -8.22
N GLN A 54 -8.46 7.34 -8.97
CA GLN A 54 -8.60 8.44 -9.93
C GLN A 54 -8.58 9.82 -9.25
N VAL A 55 -9.29 9.95 -8.14
CA VAL A 55 -9.28 11.18 -7.34
C VAL A 55 -7.88 11.45 -6.78
N LEU A 56 -7.20 10.43 -6.26
CA LEU A 56 -5.84 10.54 -5.72
C LEU A 56 -4.85 10.97 -6.80
N ARG A 57 -4.91 10.36 -8.00
CA ARG A 57 -4.09 10.75 -9.16
C ARG A 57 -4.35 12.21 -9.55
N ALA A 58 -5.61 12.61 -9.66
CA ALA A 58 -5.97 14.00 -9.99
C ALA A 58 -5.44 15.01 -8.96
N ILE A 59 -5.50 14.68 -7.66
CA ILE A 59 -4.93 15.53 -6.60
C ILE A 59 -3.40 15.54 -6.70
N SER A 60 -2.77 14.39 -6.89
CA SER A 60 -1.32 14.23 -7.04
C SER A 60 -0.77 15.04 -8.22
N ASP A 61 -1.40 14.94 -9.39
CA ASP A 61 -1.04 15.70 -10.59
C ASP A 61 -1.21 17.20 -10.37
N GLY A 62 -2.30 17.59 -9.70
CA GLY A 62 -2.54 18.97 -9.29
C GLY A 62 -1.44 19.51 -8.38
N VAL A 63 -1.07 18.77 -7.33
CA VAL A 63 0.02 19.16 -6.41
C VAL A 63 1.35 19.25 -7.16
N THR A 64 1.66 18.28 -8.01
CA THR A 64 2.88 18.27 -8.84
C THR A 64 2.95 19.50 -9.74
N GLN A 65 1.84 19.89 -10.36
CA GLN A 65 1.75 21.11 -11.17
C GLN A 65 1.94 22.38 -10.33
N VAL A 66 1.42 22.41 -9.10
CA VAL A 66 1.65 23.52 -8.17
C VAL A 66 3.13 23.60 -7.78
N VAL A 67 3.80 22.47 -7.50
CA VAL A 67 5.26 22.42 -7.25
C VAL A 67 6.03 22.95 -8.46
N ALA A 68 5.68 22.49 -9.66
CA ALA A 68 6.30 22.94 -10.91
C ALA A 68 6.12 24.45 -11.15
N SER A 69 5.02 25.03 -10.68
CA SER A 69 4.78 26.47 -10.78
C SER A 69 5.74 27.29 -9.91
N SER A 70 6.22 26.74 -8.79
CA SER A 70 7.23 27.42 -7.95
C SER A 70 8.58 27.55 -8.64
N ALA A 71 8.90 26.68 -9.61
CA ALA A 71 10.13 26.73 -10.39
C ALA A 71 10.27 28.04 -11.17
N ALA A 72 9.18 28.57 -11.74
CA ALA A 72 9.21 29.83 -12.48
C ALA A 72 9.63 31.01 -11.59
N GLY A 73 9.14 31.04 -10.34
CA GLY A 73 9.54 32.04 -9.36
C GLY A 73 11.00 31.87 -8.90
N ALA A 74 11.41 30.62 -8.68
CA ALA A 74 12.79 30.29 -8.29
C ALA A 74 13.79 30.69 -9.38
N GLU A 75 13.53 30.31 -10.63
CA GLU A 75 14.38 30.62 -11.79
C GLU A 75 14.48 32.13 -12.02
N PHE A 76 13.38 32.87 -11.86
CA PHE A 76 13.39 34.32 -11.98
C PHE A 76 14.27 35.00 -10.92
N VAL A 77 14.21 34.55 -9.67
CA VAL A 77 14.94 35.17 -8.54
C VAL A 77 16.40 34.72 -8.47
N PHE A 78 16.67 33.44 -8.70
CA PHE A 78 17.98 32.81 -8.48
C PHE A 78 18.73 32.46 -9.78
N GLY A 79 18.09 32.62 -10.94
CA GLY A 79 18.65 32.24 -12.23
C GLY A 79 18.47 30.75 -12.55
N THR A 80 18.91 30.34 -13.75
CA THR A 80 18.74 28.96 -14.27
C THR A 80 19.49 27.90 -13.46
N GLY A 81 20.55 28.27 -12.73
CA GLY A 81 21.34 27.37 -11.89
C GLY A 81 20.76 27.07 -10.50
N TYR A 82 19.56 27.55 -10.18
CA TYR A 82 18.99 27.42 -8.82
C TYR A 82 18.87 25.95 -8.35
N GLN A 83 18.71 25.01 -9.27
CA GLN A 83 18.59 23.58 -8.97
C GLN A 83 19.93 22.94 -8.53
N GLU A 84 21.08 23.54 -8.87
CA GLU A 84 22.40 23.04 -8.43
C GLU A 84 22.52 23.05 -6.90
N HIS A 85 21.85 23.99 -6.25
CA HIS A 85 21.73 24.07 -4.81
C HIS A 85 20.28 23.86 -4.38
N PHE A 86 19.73 22.70 -4.73
CA PHE A 86 18.34 22.30 -4.50
C PHE A 86 17.81 22.64 -3.09
N ILE A 87 18.59 22.33 -2.05
CA ILE A 87 18.22 22.60 -0.64
C ILE A 87 18.20 24.11 -0.32
N ALA A 88 19.10 24.88 -0.91
CA ALA A 88 19.25 26.31 -0.59
C ALA A 88 18.30 27.21 -1.39
N PHE A 89 17.89 26.79 -2.59
CA PHE A 89 17.07 27.63 -3.48
C PHE A 89 15.74 26.98 -3.90
N SER A 90 15.74 25.74 -4.37
CA SER A 90 14.51 25.08 -4.83
C SER A 90 13.51 24.89 -3.69
N ILE A 91 13.96 24.35 -2.56
CA ILE A 91 13.10 24.06 -1.40
C ILE A 91 12.53 25.34 -0.78
N PRO A 92 13.33 26.37 -0.44
CA PRO A 92 12.80 27.66 0.02
C PRO A 92 11.79 28.29 -0.94
N ALA A 93 12.04 28.26 -2.25
CA ALA A 93 11.10 28.80 -3.23
C ALA A 93 9.75 28.06 -3.22
N THR A 94 9.77 26.73 -3.13
CA THR A 94 8.56 25.92 -3.00
C THR A 94 7.81 26.23 -1.71
N ILE A 95 8.50 26.33 -0.56
CA ILE A 95 7.88 26.66 0.74
C ILE A 95 7.21 28.04 0.70
N ILE A 96 7.89 29.06 0.16
CA ILE A 96 7.37 30.42 0.04
C ILE A 96 6.09 30.44 -0.83
N PHE A 97 6.14 29.78 -1.99
CA PHE A 97 5.01 29.74 -2.91
C PHE A 97 3.80 28.99 -2.33
N PHE A 98 4.02 27.83 -1.71
CA PHE A 98 2.93 27.08 -1.07
C PHE A 98 2.32 27.83 0.11
N SER A 99 3.12 28.54 0.90
CA SER A 99 2.62 29.36 2.02
C SER A 99 1.74 30.51 1.52
N LEU A 100 2.13 31.16 0.41
CA LEU A 100 1.29 32.15 -0.28
C LEU A 100 -0.03 31.52 -0.74
N LEU A 101 0.03 30.37 -1.42
CA LEU A 101 -1.16 29.69 -1.95
C LEU A 101 -2.11 29.28 -0.82
N MET A 102 -1.60 28.70 0.25
CA MET A 102 -2.40 28.30 1.40
C MET A 102 -3.05 29.49 2.10
N SER A 103 -2.32 30.61 2.26
CA SER A 103 -2.88 31.85 2.79
C SER A 103 -4.01 32.39 1.91
N LEU A 104 -3.88 32.27 0.58
CA LEU A 104 -4.91 32.67 -0.36
C LEU A 104 -6.15 31.77 -0.29
N LEU A 105 -5.97 30.45 -0.27
CA LEU A 105 -7.07 29.49 -0.11
C LEU A 105 -7.79 29.66 1.23
N TYR A 106 -7.05 30.01 2.29
CA TYR A 106 -7.61 30.35 3.60
C TYR A 106 -8.37 31.69 3.54
N HIS A 107 -7.87 32.69 2.84
CA HIS A 107 -8.59 33.96 2.65
C HIS A 107 -9.94 33.78 1.94
N PHE A 108 -10.00 32.89 0.94
CA PHE A 108 -11.24 32.56 0.24
C PHE A 108 -12.18 31.62 0.99
N GLY A 109 -11.81 31.10 2.16
CA GLY A 109 -12.67 30.20 2.92
C GLY A 109 -12.64 28.74 2.46
N ILE A 110 -11.80 28.38 1.47
CA ILE A 110 -11.78 27.03 0.87
C ILE A 110 -11.26 26.02 1.87
N VAL A 111 -10.13 26.31 2.52
CA VAL A 111 -9.56 25.43 3.55
C VAL A 111 -10.55 25.24 4.70
N GLN A 112 -11.18 26.33 5.14
CA GLN A 112 -12.19 26.30 6.20
C GLN A 112 -13.36 25.40 5.85
N TRP A 113 -13.85 25.47 4.61
CA TRP A 113 -14.96 24.66 4.15
C TRP A 113 -14.60 23.16 4.14
N ILE A 114 -13.44 22.80 3.59
CA ILE A 114 -12.94 21.41 3.56
C ILE A 114 -12.76 20.86 4.99
N VAL A 115 -12.02 21.60 5.82
CA VAL A 115 -11.69 21.18 7.19
C VAL A 115 -12.95 21.07 8.06
N LYS A 116 -13.94 21.96 7.89
CA LYS A 116 -15.24 21.84 8.58
C LYS A 116 -15.98 20.58 8.16
N GLY A 117 -16.02 20.28 6.87
CA GLY A 117 -16.66 19.06 6.34
C GLY A 117 -16.03 17.79 6.93
N MET A 118 -14.69 17.70 6.88
CA MET A 118 -13.96 16.58 7.47
C MET A 118 -14.21 16.46 8.98
N ALA A 119 -14.11 17.56 9.71
CA ALA A 119 -14.32 17.58 11.15
C ALA A 119 -15.76 17.22 11.54
N ALA A 120 -16.76 17.61 10.74
CA ALA A 120 -18.14 17.18 10.94
C ALA A 120 -18.30 15.67 10.76
N GLY A 121 -17.63 15.09 9.74
CA GLY A 121 -17.57 13.63 9.54
C GLY A 121 -16.94 12.91 10.74
N ILE A 122 -15.80 13.39 11.22
CA ILE A 122 -15.12 12.85 12.41
C ILE A 122 -16.02 12.93 13.64
N ARG A 123 -16.61 14.09 13.96
CA ARG A 123 -17.48 14.25 15.15
C ARG A 123 -18.75 13.42 15.12
N LYS A 124 -19.25 13.09 13.93
CA LYS A 124 -20.43 12.22 13.79
C LYS A 124 -20.12 10.79 14.18
N LEU A 125 -18.88 10.34 13.96
CA LEU A 125 -18.44 8.96 14.18
C LEU A 125 -17.71 8.76 15.51
N LEU A 126 -16.87 9.73 15.90
CA LEU A 126 -16.04 9.69 17.10
C LEU A 126 -16.59 10.66 18.16
N PRO A 127 -16.62 10.26 19.45
CA PRO A 127 -17.02 11.13 20.55
C PRO A 127 -15.90 12.11 20.92
N VAL A 128 -15.60 13.03 20.02
CA VAL A 128 -14.55 14.06 20.15
C VAL A 128 -15.13 15.47 20.11
N SER A 129 -14.41 16.43 20.68
CA SER A 129 -14.83 17.83 20.74
C SER A 129 -14.73 18.55 19.39
N GLY A 130 -15.42 19.69 19.30
CA GLY A 130 -15.34 20.61 18.17
C GLY A 130 -13.91 21.08 17.86
N ALA A 131 -13.17 21.49 18.89
CA ALA A 131 -11.84 22.07 18.73
C ALA A 131 -10.81 21.02 18.27
N GLU A 132 -10.74 19.86 18.95
CA GLU A 132 -9.73 18.85 18.63
C GLU A 132 -9.97 18.19 17.27
N SER A 133 -11.23 17.95 16.89
CA SER A 133 -11.57 17.41 15.58
C SER A 133 -11.23 18.37 14.45
N LEU A 134 -11.52 19.66 14.64
CA LEU A 134 -11.23 20.68 13.64
C LEU A 134 -9.71 20.84 13.45
N THR A 135 -8.94 20.88 14.53
CA THR A 135 -7.48 21.00 14.43
C THR A 135 -6.83 19.74 13.89
N ALA A 136 -7.32 18.53 14.25
CA ALA A 136 -6.83 17.29 13.66
C ALA A 136 -7.03 17.26 12.14
N CYS A 137 -8.19 17.70 11.65
CA CYS A 137 -8.45 17.82 10.20
C CYS A 137 -7.65 18.95 9.54
N ALA A 138 -7.43 20.08 10.24
CA ALA A 138 -6.65 21.19 9.71
C ALA A 138 -5.18 20.80 9.48
N ASN A 139 -4.62 20.01 10.40
CA ASN A 139 -3.23 19.53 10.36
C ASN A 139 -2.92 18.67 9.12
N VAL A 140 -3.94 18.15 8.42
CA VAL A 140 -3.77 17.45 7.13
C VAL A 140 -3.22 18.38 6.04
N PHE A 141 -3.52 19.68 6.12
CA PHE A 141 -3.18 20.66 5.09
C PHE A 141 -2.20 21.71 5.57
N ILE A 142 -2.30 22.07 6.86
CA ILE A 142 -1.61 23.17 7.49
C ILE A 142 -0.67 22.61 8.57
N GLY A 143 0.46 23.29 8.82
CA GLY A 143 1.46 22.83 9.78
C GLY A 143 1.01 22.86 11.25
N ASN A 144 1.84 22.25 12.09
CA ASN A 144 1.59 22.01 13.50
C ASN A 144 1.52 23.28 14.37
N THR A 145 2.00 24.41 13.86
CA THR A 145 1.96 25.72 14.50
C THR A 145 0.81 26.61 14.00
N GLU A 146 0.39 26.44 12.76
CA GLU A 146 -0.67 27.25 12.16
C GLU A 146 -2.06 26.64 12.37
N ALA A 147 -2.20 25.31 12.39
CA ALA A 147 -3.48 24.65 12.60
C ALA A 147 -4.17 25.06 13.93
N PRO A 148 -3.45 25.24 15.06
CA PRO A 148 -4.02 25.78 16.30
C PRO A 148 -4.61 27.20 16.15
N LEU A 149 -4.13 28.03 15.20
CA LEU A 149 -4.66 29.38 15.00
C LEU A 149 -6.16 29.37 14.68
N ILE A 150 -6.63 28.35 13.96
CA ILE A 150 -8.03 28.22 13.53
C ILE A 150 -8.97 28.09 14.73
N ILE A 151 -8.48 27.52 15.83
CA ILE A 151 -9.22 27.31 17.07
C ILE A 151 -8.73 28.17 18.23
N LYS A 152 -7.91 29.21 17.96
CA LYS A 152 -7.28 30.05 18.99
C LYS A 152 -8.20 30.43 20.16
N PRO A 153 -9.47 30.86 19.96
CA PRO A 153 -10.34 31.28 21.06
C PRO A 153 -10.69 30.16 22.04
N TYR A 154 -10.53 28.90 21.64
CA TYR A 154 -10.93 27.73 22.42
C TYR A 154 -9.75 27.10 23.18
N ILE A 155 -8.51 27.34 22.75
CA ILE A 155 -7.31 26.70 23.32
C ILE A 155 -7.17 26.95 24.81
N ALA A 156 -7.42 28.17 25.28
CA ALA A 156 -7.33 28.51 26.70
C ALA A 156 -8.24 27.61 27.57
N GLY A 157 -9.41 27.22 27.05
CA GLY A 157 -10.40 26.37 27.74
C GLY A 157 -10.32 24.88 27.39
N MET A 158 -9.33 24.43 26.62
CA MET A 158 -9.19 23.01 26.26
C MET A 158 -8.79 22.16 27.46
N THR A 159 -9.34 20.95 27.56
CA THR A 159 -8.89 19.94 28.53
C THR A 159 -7.47 19.47 28.21
N ARG A 160 -6.81 18.78 29.15
CA ARG A 160 -5.49 18.17 28.87
C ARG A 160 -5.56 17.13 27.74
N SER A 161 -6.68 16.41 27.63
CA SER A 161 -6.91 15.44 26.56
C SER A 161 -7.07 16.12 25.20
N GLU A 162 -7.79 17.25 25.13
CA GLU A 162 -7.91 18.06 23.92
C GLU A 162 -6.55 18.62 23.47
N ILE A 163 -5.72 19.11 24.40
CA ILE A 163 -4.35 19.58 24.08
C ILE A 163 -3.49 18.44 23.55
N MET A 164 -3.54 17.27 24.19
CA MET A 164 -2.83 16.07 23.70
C MET A 164 -3.25 15.73 22.27
N ALA A 165 -4.55 15.75 21.96
CA ALA A 165 -5.07 15.47 20.62
C ALA A 165 -4.61 16.49 19.57
N MET A 166 -4.73 17.78 19.89
CA MET A 166 -4.29 18.88 19.02
C MET A 166 -2.81 18.77 18.68
N MET A 167 -1.97 18.60 19.70
CA MET A 167 -0.51 18.55 19.53
C MET A 167 -0.06 17.27 18.83
N THR A 168 -0.62 16.11 19.19
CA THR A 168 -0.33 14.82 18.55
C THR A 168 -0.69 14.86 17.07
N ALA A 169 -1.85 15.44 16.71
CA ALA A 169 -2.24 15.58 15.31
C ALA A 169 -1.23 16.40 14.50
N GLY A 170 -0.71 17.50 15.04
CA GLY A 170 0.34 18.27 14.38
C GLY A 170 1.67 17.51 14.24
N MET A 171 1.98 16.58 15.13
CA MET A 171 3.18 15.73 15.05
C MET A 171 3.00 14.53 14.11
N ALA A 172 1.76 14.10 13.89
CA ALA A 172 1.41 12.96 13.06
C ALA A 172 1.29 13.31 11.57
N THR A 173 1.19 14.59 11.23
CA THR A 173 1.01 15.06 9.85
C THR A 173 2.20 15.90 9.38
N ILE A 174 2.18 16.23 8.09
CA ILE A 174 3.06 17.24 7.47
C ILE A 174 2.20 18.39 6.93
N SER A 175 2.82 19.55 6.71
CA SER A 175 2.15 20.68 6.05
C SER A 175 2.13 20.48 4.54
N GLY A 176 1.18 21.10 3.84
CA GLY A 176 1.11 21.05 2.37
C GLY A 176 2.38 21.57 1.69
N GLY A 177 3.08 22.53 2.30
CA GLY A 177 4.37 23.02 1.80
C GLY A 177 5.49 21.99 1.88
N MET A 178 5.56 21.22 2.97
CA MET A 178 6.56 20.15 3.11
C MET A 178 6.20 18.91 2.28
N LEU A 179 4.91 18.63 2.10
CA LEU A 179 4.43 17.60 1.18
C LEU A 179 4.97 17.81 -0.24
N ALA A 180 4.89 19.04 -0.74
CA ALA A 180 5.45 19.42 -2.05
C ALA A 180 6.97 19.21 -2.14
N VAL A 181 7.68 19.54 -1.07
CA VAL A 181 9.13 19.35 -0.98
C VAL A 181 9.50 17.87 -1.03
N TYR A 182 8.78 17.00 -0.31
CA TYR A 182 9.05 15.56 -0.28
C TYR A 182 8.72 14.88 -1.61
N ILE A 183 7.69 15.33 -2.32
CA ILE A 183 7.44 14.91 -3.71
C ILE A 183 8.62 15.29 -4.60
N GLY A 184 9.16 16.51 -4.44
CA GLY A 184 10.36 16.96 -5.16
C GLY A 184 11.61 16.12 -4.85
N LEU A 185 11.67 15.47 -3.68
CA LEU A 185 12.72 14.51 -3.30
C LEU A 185 12.43 13.07 -3.78
N GLY A 186 11.35 12.85 -4.54
CA GLY A 186 10.99 11.55 -5.12
C GLY A 186 10.10 10.67 -4.24
N ALA A 187 9.51 11.21 -3.16
CA ALA A 187 8.46 10.50 -2.43
C ALA A 187 7.16 10.47 -3.24
N ASP A 188 6.44 9.35 -3.19
CA ASP A 188 5.17 9.22 -3.88
C ASP A 188 4.11 10.17 -3.30
N ALA A 189 3.53 11.00 -4.15
CA ALA A 189 2.54 12.00 -3.76
C ALA A 189 1.25 11.35 -3.23
N GLY A 190 0.80 10.25 -3.85
CA GLY A 190 -0.35 9.49 -3.40
C GLY A 190 -0.15 8.95 -1.99
N TYR A 191 1.06 8.50 -1.67
CA TYR A 191 1.41 7.98 -0.36
C TYR A 191 1.37 9.09 0.69
N LEU A 192 2.00 10.22 0.42
CA LEU A 192 2.03 11.36 1.34
C LEU A 192 0.65 11.95 1.61
N ILE A 193 -0.18 12.08 0.57
CA ILE A 193 -1.56 12.57 0.69
C ILE A 193 -2.39 11.59 1.53
N THR A 194 -2.29 10.30 1.23
CA THR A 194 -3.03 9.26 1.94
C THR A 194 -2.61 9.18 3.41
N ALA A 195 -1.31 9.17 3.68
CA ALA A 195 -0.74 9.19 5.03
C ALA A 195 -1.25 10.41 5.83
N SER A 196 -1.21 11.60 5.23
CA SER A 196 -1.65 12.84 5.89
C SER A 196 -3.14 12.80 6.24
N LEU A 197 -3.99 12.26 5.36
CA LEU A 197 -5.43 12.13 5.60
C LEU A 197 -5.76 11.08 6.68
N MET A 198 -5.05 9.95 6.67
CA MET A 198 -5.21 8.89 7.68
C MET A 198 -4.71 9.31 9.06
N ALA A 199 -3.70 10.17 9.12
CA ALA A 199 -3.12 10.64 10.37
C ALA A 199 -4.12 11.43 11.24
N ALA A 200 -5.14 12.07 10.67
CA ALA A 200 -6.16 12.79 11.46
C ALA A 200 -6.94 11.88 12.43
N PRO A 201 -7.66 10.84 11.97
CA PRO A 201 -8.29 9.88 12.89
C PRO A 201 -7.25 9.07 13.70
N GLY A 202 -6.08 8.76 13.14
CA GLY A 202 -5.01 8.06 13.86
C GLY A 202 -4.51 8.84 15.08
N ALA A 203 -4.27 10.13 14.93
CA ALA A 203 -3.85 11.01 16.02
C ALA A 203 -4.89 11.11 17.13
N LEU A 204 -6.18 11.16 16.78
CA LEU A 204 -7.26 11.14 17.76
C LEU A 204 -7.28 9.82 18.55
N VAL A 205 -7.10 8.67 17.88
CA VAL A 205 -7.01 7.36 18.55
C VAL A 205 -5.83 7.34 19.52
N VAL A 206 -4.62 7.65 19.05
CA VAL A 206 -3.41 7.59 19.87
C VAL A 206 -3.48 8.57 21.04
N ALA A 207 -3.87 9.81 20.79
CA ALA A 207 -4.00 10.83 21.84
C ALA A 207 -5.01 10.43 22.91
N LYS A 208 -6.17 9.89 22.52
CA LYS A 208 -7.23 9.50 23.47
C LYS A 208 -6.93 8.21 24.23
N ILE A 209 -6.00 7.38 23.76
CA ILE A 209 -5.46 6.28 24.56
C ILE A 209 -4.46 6.81 25.59
N MET A 210 -3.51 7.64 25.16
CA MET A 210 -2.43 8.15 26.02
C MET A 210 -2.93 9.15 27.08
N VAL A 211 -3.87 10.02 26.73
CA VAL A 211 -4.52 10.96 27.65
C VAL A 211 -6.03 10.90 27.42
N PRO A 212 -6.74 9.95 28.04
CA PRO A 212 -8.19 9.83 27.93
C PRO A 212 -8.91 11.06 28.46
N GLU A 213 -10.06 11.39 27.87
CA GLU A 213 -10.88 12.51 28.32
C GLU A 213 -11.49 12.20 29.70
N THR A 214 -11.29 13.11 30.65
CA THR A 214 -11.80 12.99 32.03
C THR A 214 -12.65 14.19 32.45
N GLU A 215 -12.58 15.27 31.67
CA GLU A 215 -13.30 16.51 31.88
C GLU A 215 -14.39 16.66 30.82
N ASN A 216 -15.15 17.75 30.86
CA ASN A 216 -16.18 18.06 29.86
C ASN A 216 -15.67 19.16 28.93
N PRO A 217 -15.31 18.85 27.67
CA PRO A 217 -14.85 19.85 26.71
C PRO A 217 -15.89 20.95 26.45
N VAL A 218 -15.44 22.20 26.38
CA VAL A 218 -16.31 23.36 26.12
C VAL A 218 -17.04 23.25 24.77
N THR A 219 -16.36 22.63 23.80
CA THR A 219 -16.82 22.45 22.42
C THR A 219 -17.42 21.07 22.15
N MET A 220 -17.70 20.27 23.19
CA MET A 220 -18.31 18.95 23.03
C MET A 220 -19.68 19.06 22.35
N GLY A 221 -19.89 18.31 21.27
CA GLY A 221 -21.13 18.33 20.49
C GLY A 221 -21.44 19.67 19.80
N LYS A 222 -20.52 20.64 19.80
CA LYS A 222 -20.69 21.95 19.17
C LYS A 222 -19.82 22.09 17.93
N GLU A 223 -20.34 22.79 16.94
CA GLU A 223 -19.51 23.26 15.83
C GLU A 223 -18.64 24.43 16.30
N VAL A 224 -17.36 24.38 15.95
CA VAL A 224 -16.42 25.47 16.22
C VAL A 224 -16.49 26.48 15.08
N VAL A 225 -16.57 27.76 15.44
CA VAL A 225 -16.52 28.85 14.46
C VAL A 225 -15.06 29.09 14.09
N ASN A 226 -14.71 28.79 12.84
CA ASN A 226 -13.38 29.12 12.32
C ASN A 226 -13.16 30.62 12.36
N LEU A 227 -11.96 31.04 12.74
CA LEU A 227 -11.58 32.44 12.62
C LEU A 227 -11.49 32.84 11.14
N PRO A 228 -12.13 33.95 10.73
CA PRO A 228 -11.96 34.51 9.40
C PRO A 228 -10.49 34.91 9.18
N SER A 229 -10.10 35.07 7.91
CA SER A 229 -8.78 35.60 7.58
C SER A 229 -8.63 37.03 8.09
N ASP A 230 -7.51 37.33 8.74
CA ASP A 230 -7.16 38.71 9.15
C ASP A 230 -6.77 39.62 7.97
N SER A 231 -6.71 39.06 6.75
CA SER A 231 -6.35 39.78 5.54
C SER A 231 -7.53 40.57 4.99
N VAL A 232 -7.33 41.87 4.75
CA VAL A 232 -8.32 42.80 4.18
C VAL A 232 -8.71 42.42 2.75
N ASN A 233 -7.76 41.92 1.95
CA ASN A 233 -7.99 41.49 0.58
C ASN A 233 -7.00 40.39 0.14
N MET A 234 -7.23 39.84 -1.04
CA MET A 234 -6.41 38.80 -1.66
C MET A 234 -4.92 39.18 -1.74
N PHE A 235 -4.58 40.43 -2.07
CA PHE A 235 -3.18 40.85 -2.16
C PHE A 235 -2.50 40.83 -0.79
N GLN A 236 -3.17 41.30 0.25
CA GLN A 236 -2.64 41.21 1.61
C GLN A 236 -2.48 39.75 2.06
N ALA A 237 -3.43 38.87 1.71
CA ALA A 237 -3.31 37.45 2.01
C ALA A 237 -2.09 36.82 1.32
N MET A 238 -1.85 37.14 0.04
CA MET A 238 -0.69 36.64 -0.70
C MET A 238 0.63 37.17 -0.11
N THR A 239 0.73 38.47 0.17
CA THR A 239 1.94 39.08 0.74
C THR A 239 2.25 38.55 2.14
N LYS A 240 1.23 38.37 2.98
CA LYS A 240 1.37 37.76 4.31
C LYS A 240 1.86 36.31 4.17
N GLY A 241 1.21 35.51 3.33
CA GLY A 241 1.59 34.11 3.13
C GLY A 241 3.01 33.93 2.57
N ALA A 242 3.44 34.79 1.65
CA ALA A 242 4.83 34.77 1.17
C ALA A 242 5.84 35.14 2.26
N SER A 243 5.51 36.10 3.13
CA SER A 243 6.39 36.53 4.23
C SER A 243 6.50 35.45 5.31
N ASP A 244 5.37 34.85 5.69
CA ASP A 244 5.31 33.72 6.61
C ASP A 244 6.10 32.52 6.03
N GLY A 245 5.94 32.26 4.74
CA GLY A 245 6.68 31.23 4.01
C GLY A 245 8.19 31.49 3.96
N LEU A 246 8.63 32.74 3.83
CA LEU A 246 10.06 33.09 3.87
C LEU A 246 10.66 32.80 5.25
N ILE A 247 9.95 33.15 6.33
CA ILE A 247 10.38 32.85 7.70
C ILE A 247 10.46 31.33 7.89
N LEU A 248 9.45 30.59 7.44
CA LEU A 248 9.45 29.13 7.50
C LEU A 248 10.63 28.52 6.73
N ALA A 249 10.86 28.97 5.49
CA ALA A 249 11.96 28.51 4.67
C ALA A 249 13.33 28.81 5.31
N ALA A 250 13.52 30.01 5.84
CA ALA A 250 14.74 30.39 6.55
C ALA A 250 14.96 29.53 7.80
N ASN A 251 13.91 29.25 8.56
CA ASN A 251 13.96 28.36 9.72
C ASN A 251 14.35 26.94 9.30
N VAL A 252 13.77 26.40 8.21
CA VAL A 252 14.13 25.09 7.68
C VAL A 252 15.61 25.04 7.30
N VAL A 253 16.11 25.98 6.50
CA VAL A 253 17.53 26.02 6.11
C VAL A 253 18.46 26.15 7.32
N ALA A 254 18.17 27.06 8.25
CA ALA A 254 18.97 27.27 9.45
C ALA A 254 19.01 26.01 10.33
N MET A 255 17.87 25.35 10.50
CA MET A 255 17.72 24.11 11.25
C MET A 255 18.51 22.97 10.58
N LEU A 256 18.44 22.82 9.26
CA LEU A 256 19.21 21.82 8.53
C LEU A 256 20.73 22.01 8.73
N ILE A 257 21.23 23.24 8.59
CA ILE A 257 22.64 23.55 8.84
C ILE A 257 23.03 23.17 10.27
N ALA A 258 22.25 23.58 11.26
CA ALA A 258 22.55 23.33 12.67
C ALA A 258 22.53 21.83 13.02
N PHE A 259 21.48 21.10 12.63
CA PHE A 259 21.30 19.70 13.00
C PHE A 259 22.22 18.76 12.22
N VAL A 260 22.45 18.98 10.92
CA VAL A 260 23.43 18.19 10.15
C VAL A 260 24.82 18.35 10.75
N SER A 261 25.21 19.59 11.10
CA SER A 261 26.50 19.87 11.73
C SER A 261 26.62 19.22 13.12
N MET A 262 25.54 19.27 13.91
CA MET A 262 25.49 18.62 15.22
C MET A 262 25.61 17.10 15.10
N VAL A 263 24.95 16.48 14.12
CA VAL A 263 25.04 15.04 13.87
C VAL A 263 26.44 14.65 13.46
N ALA A 264 27.08 15.43 12.58
CA ALA A 264 28.47 15.19 12.20
C ALA A 264 29.40 15.23 13.43
N LEU A 265 29.19 16.21 14.33
CA LEU A 265 29.93 16.31 15.58
C LEU A 265 29.66 15.10 16.52
N LEU A 266 28.40 14.73 16.70
CA LEU A 266 28.02 13.59 17.55
C LEU A 266 28.55 12.27 16.99
N ASN A 267 28.46 12.05 15.67
CA ASN A 267 29.02 10.88 15.01
C ASN A 267 30.54 10.83 15.17
N TRP A 268 31.23 11.96 15.06
CA TRP A 268 32.66 12.03 15.33
C TRP A 268 32.99 11.66 16.79
N LEU A 269 32.24 12.20 17.76
CA LEU A 269 32.41 11.86 19.19
C LEU A 269 32.13 10.39 19.49
N MET A 270 31.08 9.82 18.88
CA MET A 270 30.71 8.41 19.04
C MET A 270 31.73 7.47 18.39
N GLY A 271 32.32 7.89 17.26
CA GLY A 271 33.42 7.19 16.59
C GLY A 271 34.74 7.15 17.37
N LEU A 272 34.84 7.84 18.52
CA LEU A 272 35.96 7.66 19.45
C LEU A 272 35.85 6.34 20.24
N ALA A 273 34.67 5.72 20.29
CA ALA A 273 34.48 4.41 20.87
C ALA A 273 34.93 3.30 19.89
N PRO A 274 35.25 2.09 20.38
CA PRO A 274 35.58 0.96 19.53
C PRO A 274 34.46 0.63 18.54
N ASP A 275 34.84 0.18 17.34
CA ASP A 275 33.88 -0.26 16.33
C ASP A 275 32.96 -1.37 16.87
N VAL A 276 31.68 -1.23 16.57
CA VAL A 276 30.64 -2.21 16.93
C VAL A 276 30.20 -2.90 15.65
N LEU A 277 30.31 -4.24 15.62
CA LEU A 277 30.00 -5.06 14.44
C LEU A 277 30.83 -4.66 13.19
N GLY A 278 32.07 -4.23 13.38
CA GLY A 278 33.01 -3.92 12.28
C GLY A 278 32.88 -2.52 11.67
N GLU A 279 32.06 -1.65 12.26
CA GLU A 279 31.86 -0.27 11.80
C GLU A 279 31.81 0.72 12.97
N PRO A 280 32.15 2.01 12.74
CA PRO A 280 32.12 3.05 13.77
C PRO A 280 30.69 3.30 14.25
N LEU A 281 30.57 3.68 15.52
CA LEU A 281 29.28 4.00 16.11
C LEU A 281 28.80 5.37 15.61
N THR A 282 27.58 5.42 15.07
CA THR A 282 26.92 6.66 14.68
C THR A 282 25.56 6.77 15.35
N LEU A 283 25.04 7.99 15.45
CA LEU A 283 23.72 8.28 15.99
C LEU A 283 22.65 7.51 15.20
N GLN A 284 22.79 7.47 13.87
CA GLN A 284 21.91 6.73 12.97
C GLN A 284 21.89 5.25 13.32
N ARG A 285 23.05 4.60 13.54
CA ARG A 285 23.12 3.17 13.88
C ARG A 285 22.49 2.85 15.22
N VAL A 286 22.73 3.70 16.23
CA VAL A 286 22.14 3.52 17.56
C VAL A 286 20.61 3.52 17.50
N PHE A 287 20.04 4.53 16.82
CA PHE A 287 18.58 4.56 16.65
C PHE A 287 18.08 3.54 15.64
N GLY A 288 18.91 3.17 14.66
CA GLY A 288 18.70 2.04 13.78
C GLY A 288 18.37 0.78 14.54
N TRP A 289 19.13 0.45 15.59
CA TRP A 289 18.86 -0.72 16.43
C TRP A 289 17.59 -0.57 17.27
N VAL A 290 17.29 0.63 17.76
CA VAL A 290 16.05 0.89 18.52
C VAL A 290 14.81 0.75 17.64
N PHE A 291 14.87 1.23 16.39
CA PHE A 291 13.76 1.23 15.46
C PHE A 291 13.73 0.02 14.52
N TYR A 292 14.76 -0.83 14.51
CA TYR A 292 14.79 -2.08 13.74
C TYR A 292 13.57 -2.97 14.01
N PRO A 293 13.16 -3.24 15.27
CA PRO A 293 11.96 -4.04 15.52
C PRO A 293 10.70 -3.41 14.94
N PHE A 294 10.59 -2.09 15.00
CA PHE A 294 9.46 -1.36 14.42
C PHE A 294 9.48 -1.46 12.90
N ALA A 295 10.63 -1.30 12.24
CA ALA A 295 10.76 -1.47 10.80
C ALA A 295 10.30 -2.86 10.33
N VAL A 296 10.68 -3.92 11.05
CA VAL A 296 10.20 -5.29 10.76
C VAL A 296 8.69 -5.43 10.99
N LEU A 297 8.17 -4.86 12.08
CA LEU A 297 6.76 -4.96 12.45
C LEU A 297 5.83 -4.25 11.46
N ILE A 298 6.18 -3.03 11.06
CA ILE A 298 5.42 -2.25 10.06
C ILE A 298 5.63 -2.79 8.64
N GLY A 299 6.49 -3.81 8.50
CA GLY A 299 6.50 -4.66 7.32
C GLY A 299 7.52 -4.29 6.24
N ALA A 300 8.62 -3.64 6.63
CA ALA A 300 9.81 -3.58 5.79
C ALA A 300 10.40 -4.99 5.58
N ASP A 301 11.06 -5.20 4.44
CA ASP A 301 11.75 -6.46 4.20
C ASP A 301 12.89 -6.65 5.22
N LEU A 302 13.10 -7.89 5.66
CA LEU A 302 14.10 -8.17 6.71
C LEU A 302 15.52 -7.72 6.33
N ALA A 303 15.85 -7.76 5.03
CA ALA A 303 17.11 -7.28 4.48
C ALA A 303 17.27 -5.75 4.58
N ASP A 304 16.16 -5.02 4.50
CA ASP A 304 16.13 -3.56 4.49
C ASP A 304 15.84 -2.97 5.87
N ALA A 305 15.32 -3.76 6.81
CA ALA A 305 14.84 -3.30 8.11
C ALA A 305 15.88 -2.51 8.92
N ALA A 306 17.17 -2.79 8.77
CA ALA A 306 18.23 -1.99 9.38
C ALA A 306 18.33 -0.58 8.77
N LYS A 307 18.25 -0.47 7.44
CA LYS A 307 18.24 0.82 6.72
C LYS A 307 16.98 1.60 7.05
N ILE A 308 15.82 0.95 7.06
CA ILE A 308 14.56 1.58 7.45
C ILE A 308 14.59 2.02 8.92
N GLY A 309 15.13 1.19 9.81
CA GLY A 309 15.37 1.57 11.21
C GLY A 309 16.23 2.83 11.34
N ASN A 310 17.29 2.96 10.54
CA ASN A 310 18.14 4.16 10.53
C ASN A 310 17.34 5.40 10.09
N LEU A 311 16.48 5.28 9.07
CA LEU A 311 15.62 6.38 8.62
C LEU A 311 14.62 6.82 9.69
N LEU A 312 13.99 5.88 10.39
CA LEU A 312 13.07 6.17 11.51
C LEU A 312 13.81 6.86 12.66
N GLY A 313 15.03 6.40 12.97
CA GLY A 313 15.89 7.05 13.95
C GLY A 313 16.27 8.47 13.55
N MET A 314 16.65 8.66 12.27
CA MET A 314 16.99 9.96 11.69
C MET A 314 15.83 10.94 11.77
N LYS A 315 14.61 10.49 11.43
CA LYS A 315 13.37 11.28 11.54
C LYS A 315 13.19 11.85 12.96
N ILE A 316 13.27 10.98 13.96
CA ILE A 316 12.90 11.32 15.34
C ILE A 316 13.95 12.24 15.98
N PHE A 317 15.23 11.96 15.75
CA PHE A 317 16.32 12.76 16.34
C PHE A 317 16.59 14.05 15.60
N LEU A 318 16.38 14.05 14.29
CA LEU A 318 16.62 15.19 13.43
C LEU A 318 15.29 15.64 12.86
N THR A 319 15.05 15.37 11.59
CA THR A 319 13.84 15.75 10.89
C THR A 319 13.51 14.69 9.85
N GLU A 320 12.23 14.58 9.56
CA GLU A 320 11.72 13.78 8.45
C GLU A 320 12.29 14.25 7.11
N PHE A 321 12.62 15.55 6.96
CA PHE A 321 13.31 16.07 5.79
C PHE A 321 14.64 15.35 5.52
N LEU A 322 15.51 15.22 6.52
CA LEU A 322 16.78 14.51 6.38
C LEU A 322 16.55 13.03 6.04
N ALA A 323 15.55 12.42 6.68
CA ALA A 323 15.20 11.04 6.41
C ALA A 323 14.71 10.84 4.97
N TYR A 324 13.95 11.77 4.38
CA TYR A 324 13.56 11.70 2.97
C TYR A 324 14.75 11.89 2.02
N THR A 325 15.70 12.78 2.33
CA THR A 325 16.93 12.91 1.53
C THR A 325 17.78 11.64 1.55
N GLU A 326 17.86 10.97 2.71
CA GLU A 326 18.56 9.70 2.83
C GLU A 326 17.80 8.57 2.12
N LEU A 327 16.47 8.53 2.24
CA LEU A 327 15.61 7.58 1.52
C LEU A 327 15.81 7.67 0.00
N GLN A 328 15.92 8.90 -0.53
CA GLN A 328 16.23 9.12 -1.94
C GLN A 328 17.62 8.59 -2.31
N THR A 329 18.62 8.81 -1.44
CA THR A 329 20.01 8.35 -1.65
C THR A 329 20.13 6.82 -1.63
N LEU A 330 19.29 6.14 -0.84
CA LEU A 330 19.23 4.68 -0.84
C LEU A 330 18.83 4.11 -2.20
N GLY A 331 18.01 4.83 -2.99
CA GLY A 331 17.63 4.42 -4.35
C GLY A 331 17.22 2.94 -4.42
N ASP A 332 17.83 2.19 -5.34
CA ASP A 332 17.53 0.78 -5.59
C ASP A 332 18.19 -0.19 -4.58
N GLN A 333 18.83 0.32 -3.53
CA GLN A 333 19.40 -0.51 -2.45
C GLN A 333 18.35 -1.06 -1.48
N ILE A 334 17.10 -0.61 -1.58
CA ILE A 334 15.95 -1.10 -0.81
C ILE A 334 14.84 -1.49 -1.79
N SER A 335 13.99 -2.43 -1.40
CA SER A 335 12.85 -2.83 -2.23
C SER A 335 11.81 -1.70 -2.33
N ASP A 336 11.01 -1.73 -3.40
CA ASP A 336 9.87 -0.79 -3.57
C ASP A 336 8.92 -0.86 -2.38
N ARG A 337 8.75 -2.06 -1.82
CA ARG A 337 7.95 -2.29 -0.61
C ARG A 337 8.53 -1.55 0.59
N SER A 338 9.82 -1.72 0.87
CA SER A 338 10.50 -1.04 1.98
C SER A 338 10.50 0.48 1.78
N ARG A 339 10.60 0.95 0.52
CA ARG A 339 10.49 2.36 0.15
C ARG A 339 9.09 2.92 0.43
N ALA A 340 8.03 2.18 0.09
CA ALA A 340 6.66 2.56 0.40
C ALA A 340 6.43 2.63 1.91
N VAL A 341 6.82 1.58 2.65
CA VAL A 341 6.74 1.55 4.12
C VAL A 341 7.47 2.73 4.76
N ALA A 342 8.68 3.03 4.29
CA ALA A 342 9.44 4.20 4.76
C ALA A 342 8.72 5.51 4.45
N THR A 343 8.17 5.66 3.25
CA THR A 343 7.47 6.90 2.84
C THR A 343 6.31 7.23 3.77
N PHE A 344 5.52 6.24 4.20
CA PHE A 344 4.46 6.44 5.20
C PHE A 344 5.02 6.70 6.60
N ALA A 345 5.96 5.86 7.03
CA ALA A 345 6.50 5.94 8.38
C ALA A 345 7.29 7.23 8.64
N LEU A 346 7.81 7.87 7.57
CA LEU A 346 8.45 9.17 7.62
C LEU A 346 7.47 10.35 7.54
N CYS A 347 6.25 10.14 7.06
CA CYS A 347 5.26 11.20 6.81
C CYS A 347 4.65 11.74 8.12
N GLY A 348 5.38 12.60 8.83
CA GLY A 348 4.87 13.37 9.96
C GLY A 348 5.98 14.13 10.68
N PHE A 349 5.64 15.27 11.28
CA PHE A 349 6.59 16.15 11.97
C PHE A 349 7.11 15.63 13.32
N SER A 350 6.88 14.37 13.68
CA SER A 350 7.29 13.83 14.99
C SER A 350 8.81 13.71 15.14
N SER A 351 9.41 14.74 15.74
CA SER A 351 10.83 14.81 16.09
C SER A 351 11.07 15.65 17.36
N PHE A 352 12.27 15.52 17.95
CA PHE A 352 12.67 16.39 19.06
C PHE A 352 12.70 17.88 18.66
N VAL A 353 12.96 18.16 17.39
CA VAL A 353 13.01 19.53 16.89
C VAL A 353 11.62 20.14 16.86
N SER A 354 10.63 19.36 16.42
CA SER A 354 9.24 19.78 16.40
C SER A 354 8.64 20.01 17.78
N ILE A 355 9.18 19.41 18.85
CA ILE A 355 8.81 19.76 20.23
C ILE A 355 9.08 21.25 20.47
N GLY A 356 10.28 21.74 20.12
CA GLY A 356 10.63 23.14 20.27
C GLY A 356 9.73 24.07 19.45
N VAL A 357 9.48 23.71 18.19
CA VAL A 357 8.62 24.46 17.27
C VAL A 357 7.18 24.54 17.81
N GLN A 358 6.60 23.41 18.21
CA GLN A 358 5.22 23.36 18.66
C GLN A 358 5.03 24.00 20.05
N VAL A 359 5.93 23.76 21.00
CA VAL A 359 5.90 24.41 22.33
C VAL A 359 6.07 25.92 22.19
N GLY A 360 7.03 26.37 21.36
CA GLY A 360 7.27 27.79 21.11
C GLY A 360 6.10 28.45 20.40
N GLY A 361 5.59 27.86 19.33
CA GLY A 361 4.51 28.42 18.52
C GLY A 361 3.18 28.48 19.27
N ILE A 362 2.72 27.35 19.82
CA ILE A 362 1.44 27.29 20.56
C ILE A 362 1.56 28.02 21.90
N GLY A 363 2.70 27.92 22.59
CA GLY A 363 2.95 28.64 23.83
C GLY A 363 3.02 30.16 23.65
N ALA A 364 3.47 30.65 22.49
CA ALA A 364 3.36 32.08 22.15
C ALA A 364 1.91 32.48 21.85
N LEU A 365 1.14 31.57 21.26
CA LEU A 365 -0.26 31.80 20.91
C LEU A 365 -1.17 31.93 22.15
N VAL A 366 -0.92 31.11 23.18
CA VAL A 366 -1.72 31.04 24.42
C VAL A 366 -0.80 30.94 25.64
N PRO A 367 -0.22 32.06 26.11
CA PRO A 367 0.80 32.07 27.15
C PRO A 367 0.38 31.40 28.47
N GLU A 368 -0.90 31.47 28.83
CA GLU A 368 -1.46 30.89 30.06
C GLU A 368 -1.50 29.35 30.05
N ARG A 369 -1.32 28.69 28.89
CA ARG A 369 -1.26 27.23 28.75
C ARG A 369 0.14 26.69 28.44
N ARG A 370 1.18 27.52 28.52
CA ARG A 370 2.57 27.14 28.20
C ARG A 370 3.04 25.89 28.95
N ASP A 371 2.73 25.81 30.25
CA ASP A 371 3.18 24.70 31.07
C ASP A 371 2.50 23.39 30.66
N ASP A 372 1.19 23.41 30.38
CA ASP A 372 0.46 22.23 29.88
C ASP A 372 1.00 21.73 28.54
N ILE A 373 1.28 22.65 27.62
CA ILE A 373 1.85 22.37 26.30
C ILE A 373 3.24 21.74 26.45
N ALA A 374 4.11 22.34 27.27
CA ALA A 374 5.46 21.85 27.51
C ALA A 374 5.46 20.45 28.18
N HIS A 375 4.62 20.24 29.19
CA HIS A 375 4.51 18.95 29.88
C HIS A 375 4.03 17.82 28.98
N THR A 376 3.21 18.11 27.98
CA THR A 376 2.61 17.09 27.10
C THR A 376 3.45 16.83 25.85
N ALA A 377 4.34 17.75 25.46
CA ALA A 377 5.03 17.74 24.17
C ALA A 377 5.80 16.45 23.85
N LEU A 378 6.54 15.87 24.79
CA LEU A 378 7.26 14.61 24.56
C LEU A 378 6.30 13.45 24.26
N ARG A 379 5.18 13.37 24.99
CA ARG A 379 4.15 12.37 24.73
C ARG A 379 3.49 12.59 23.36
N CYS A 380 3.25 13.84 22.97
CA CYS A 380 2.72 14.17 21.65
C CYS A 380 3.67 13.76 20.52
N MET A 381 4.98 13.96 20.69
CA MET A 381 5.98 13.53 19.71
C MET A 381 5.95 12.00 19.55
N ILE A 382 5.99 11.25 20.66
CA ILE A 382 5.90 9.78 20.63
C ILE A 382 4.57 9.34 20.00
N GLY A 383 3.46 9.97 20.38
CA GLY A 383 2.15 9.71 19.80
C GLY A 383 2.14 9.93 18.29
N GLY A 384 2.69 11.04 17.81
CA GLY A 384 2.80 11.33 16.39
C GLY A 384 3.63 10.28 15.64
N THR A 385 4.76 9.85 16.22
CA THR A 385 5.57 8.75 15.64
C THR A 385 4.76 7.47 15.53
N LEU A 386 4.04 7.10 16.59
CA LEU A 386 3.21 5.90 16.60
C LEU A 386 2.10 5.96 15.55
N VAL A 387 1.47 7.11 15.32
CA VAL A 387 0.49 7.29 14.24
C VAL A 387 1.12 7.01 12.87
N THR A 388 2.31 7.56 12.60
CA THR A 388 3.00 7.34 11.32
C THR A 388 3.44 5.89 11.12
N LEU A 389 3.60 5.12 12.19
CA LEU A 389 3.90 3.69 12.14
C LEU A 389 2.64 2.80 11.94
N MET A 390 1.43 3.37 12.03
CA MET A 390 0.15 2.63 11.94
C MET A 390 -0.48 2.58 10.53
N THR A 391 0.11 3.21 9.51
CA THR A 391 -0.51 3.39 8.18
C THR A 391 -0.05 2.32 7.17
N ASP A 392 -0.92 1.40 6.77
CA ASP A 392 -0.58 -0.02 6.61
C ASP A 392 -0.55 -0.63 5.17
N GLN A 393 0.10 -1.81 5.04
CA GLN A 393 0.48 -2.66 3.90
C GLN A 393 -0.58 -3.11 2.86
N GLN A 394 -1.87 -2.76 3.02
CA GLN A 394 -2.91 -3.09 2.02
C GLN A 394 -2.66 -2.47 0.63
N GLN A 395 -1.73 -1.52 0.60
CA GLN A 395 -1.29 -0.73 -0.52
C GLN A 395 -0.55 -1.51 -1.63
N GLN A 396 0.23 -2.55 -1.29
CA GLN A 396 1.04 -3.27 -2.29
C GLN A 396 0.14 -3.99 -3.33
N PHE A 397 -0.94 -4.63 -2.88
CA PHE A 397 -1.87 -5.30 -3.78
C PHE A 397 -2.67 -4.30 -4.63
N SER A 398 -3.01 -3.14 -4.08
CA SER A 398 -3.78 -2.09 -4.75
C SER A 398 -2.98 -1.38 -5.86
N GLU A 399 -1.64 -1.31 -5.74
CA GLU A 399 -0.78 -0.56 -6.66
C GLU A 399 -0.05 -1.43 -7.69
N GLN A 400 0.34 -2.64 -7.27
CA GLN A 400 1.05 -3.58 -8.15
C GLN A 400 0.08 -4.55 -8.82
N GLY A 401 -1.14 -4.69 -8.30
CA GLY A 401 -2.10 -5.69 -8.75
C GLY A 401 -1.74 -7.11 -8.34
N TYR A 402 -0.69 -7.32 -7.53
CA TYR A 402 -0.30 -8.63 -6.99
C TYR A 402 0.38 -8.53 -5.63
N VAL A 403 0.44 -9.67 -4.94
CA VAL A 403 1.21 -9.89 -3.71
C VAL A 403 1.87 -11.26 -3.76
N VAL A 404 3.12 -11.35 -3.28
CA VAL A 404 3.88 -12.60 -3.18
C VAL A 404 3.98 -13.01 -1.71
N LEU A 405 3.46 -14.18 -1.39
CA LEU A 405 3.40 -14.74 -0.05
C LEU A 405 4.29 -15.98 0.02
N GLU A 406 5.54 -15.78 0.41
CA GLU A 406 6.53 -16.86 0.52
C GLU A 406 6.17 -17.86 1.63
N ASN A 407 6.55 -19.13 1.41
CA ASN A 407 6.36 -20.22 2.38
C ASN A 407 4.89 -20.37 2.83
N PHE A 408 3.94 -20.12 1.92
CA PHE A 408 2.52 -20.21 2.22
C PHE A 408 2.07 -21.65 2.46
N LYS A 409 2.57 -22.61 1.67
CA LYS A 409 2.26 -24.05 1.78
C LYS A 409 3.47 -24.86 2.23
N SER A 410 3.21 -25.87 3.07
CA SER A 410 4.27 -26.76 3.56
C SER A 410 4.75 -27.72 2.47
N PRO A 411 6.01 -28.19 2.52
CA PRO A 411 6.52 -29.19 1.58
C PRO A 411 5.66 -30.47 1.51
N GLU A 412 5.09 -30.89 2.65
CA GLU A 412 4.17 -32.04 2.72
C GLU A 412 2.89 -31.81 1.89
N ALA A 413 2.31 -30.61 1.95
CA ALA A 413 1.14 -30.27 1.14
C ALA A 413 1.47 -30.26 -0.36
N LEU A 414 2.66 -29.78 -0.73
CA LEU A 414 3.13 -29.77 -2.13
C LEU A 414 3.35 -31.20 -2.65
N ALA A 415 3.95 -32.08 -1.84
CA ALA A 415 4.16 -33.48 -2.17
C ALA A 415 2.83 -34.21 -2.38
N GLY A 416 1.85 -34.00 -1.50
CA GLY A 416 0.52 -34.56 -1.63
C GLY A 416 -0.20 -34.11 -2.91
N LEU A 417 -0.06 -32.84 -3.29
CA LEU A 417 -0.64 -32.32 -4.53
C LEU A 417 0.05 -32.89 -5.78
N ARG A 418 1.38 -33.09 -5.73
CA ARG A 418 2.16 -33.70 -6.81
C ARG A 418 1.76 -35.16 -7.03
N GLN A 419 1.63 -35.94 -5.96
CA GLN A 419 1.19 -37.33 -6.04
C GLN A 419 -0.21 -37.41 -6.65
N ALA A 420 -1.15 -36.58 -6.18
CA ALA A 420 -2.51 -36.57 -6.71
C ALA A 420 -2.56 -36.19 -8.20
N ALA A 421 -1.69 -35.27 -8.66
CA ALA A 421 -1.58 -34.95 -10.07
C ALA A 421 -1.02 -36.12 -10.90
N GLN A 422 -0.04 -36.86 -10.38
CA GLN A 422 0.49 -38.08 -11.01
C GLN A 422 -0.57 -39.17 -11.11
N ASP A 423 -1.34 -39.41 -10.04
CA ASP A 423 -2.41 -40.41 -10.01
C ASP A 423 -3.48 -40.11 -11.09
N VAL A 424 -3.82 -38.83 -11.29
CA VAL A 424 -4.73 -38.40 -12.36
C VAL A 424 -4.16 -38.73 -13.73
N ILE A 425 -2.89 -38.41 -13.98
CA ILE A 425 -2.23 -38.70 -15.26
C ILE A 425 -2.18 -40.21 -15.50
N GLU A 426 -1.81 -41.00 -14.48
CA GLU A 426 -1.72 -42.46 -14.58
C GLU A 426 -3.07 -43.10 -14.88
N GLY A 427 -4.14 -42.63 -14.22
CA GLY A 427 -5.50 -43.10 -14.45
C GLY A 427 -6.14 -42.62 -15.76
N PHE A 428 -5.60 -41.58 -16.42
CA PHE A 428 -6.20 -41.03 -17.63
C PHE A 428 -5.93 -41.89 -18.87
N ASP A 429 -6.97 -42.38 -19.54
CA ASP A 429 -6.81 -43.12 -20.79
C ASP A 429 -6.78 -42.17 -22.00
N PHE A 430 -5.58 -41.97 -22.57
CA PHE A 430 -5.40 -41.16 -23.78
C PHE A 430 -5.93 -41.84 -25.04
N SER A 431 -6.09 -43.17 -25.05
CA SER A 431 -6.55 -43.91 -26.23
C SER A 431 -8.03 -43.63 -26.56
N SER A 432 -8.86 -43.42 -25.54
CA SER A 432 -10.27 -43.02 -25.70
C SER A 432 -10.47 -41.58 -26.16
N HIS A 433 -9.41 -40.78 -26.26
CA HIS A 433 -9.45 -39.35 -26.60
C HIS A 433 -8.54 -38.97 -27.79
N GLN A 434 -8.11 -39.94 -28.61
CA GLN A 434 -7.15 -39.73 -29.71
C GLN A 434 -7.54 -38.61 -30.69
N HIS A 435 -8.84 -38.45 -30.97
CA HIS A 435 -9.35 -37.42 -31.87
C HIS A 435 -9.18 -35.99 -31.34
N VAL A 436 -9.06 -35.81 -30.02
CA VAL A 436 -8.85 -34.49 -29.40
C VAL A 436 -7.40 -34.01 -29.57
N PHE A 437 -6.46 -34.93 -29.80
CA PHE A 437 -5.02 -34.66 -29.79
C PHE A 437 -4.30 -34.97 -31.13
N SER A 438 -5.06 -35.30 -32.18
CA SER A 438 -4.57 -35.50 -33.55
C SER A 438 -4.47 -34.17 -34.31
N THR A 439 -3.40 -33.98 -35.10
CA THR A 439 -3.18 -32.77 -35.92
C THR A 439 -4.05 -32.69 -37.19
N THR A 440 -4.88 -33.69 -37.50
CA THR A 440 -5.65 -33.75 -38.76
C THR A 440 -7.18 -33.71 -38.59
N ALA A 441 -7.74 -33.61 -37.38
CA ALA A 441 -9.20 -33.55 -37.18
C ALA A 441 -9.65 -32.49 -36.14
N GLU A 442 -9.88 -31.29 -36.67
CA GLU A 442 -10.77 -30.21 -36.21
C GLU A 442 -10.51 -29.53 -34.85
N ALA A 443 -10.11 -28.25 -34.93
CA ALA A 443 -10.15 -27.29 -33.82
C ALA A 443 -11.52 -27.24 -33.09
N ALA A 444 -12.60 -27.73 -33.72
CA ALA A 444 -13.92 -27.87 -33.12
C ALA A 444 -13.96 -28.94 -32.00
N ALA A 445 -13.31 -30.09 -32.17
CA ALA A 445 -13.29 -31.17 -31.16
C ALA A 445 -12.44 -30.79 -29.93
N LEU A 446 -11.29 -30.14 -30.15
CA LEU A 446 -10.49 -29.54 -29.07
C LEU A 446 -11.27 -28.42 -28.37
N GLY A 447 -12.05 -27.65 -29.13
CA GLY A 447 -12.97 -26.62 -28.62
C GLY A 447 -14.06 -27.21 -27.72
N GLU A 448 -14.77 -28.25 -28.16
CA GLU A 448 -15.82 -28.90 -27.38
C GLU A 448 -15.25 -29.60 -26.13
N TYR A 449 -14.11 -30.27 -26.25
CA TYR A 449 -13.40 -30.87 -25.11
C TYR A 449 -12.91 -29.81 -24.12
N PHE A 450 -12.61 -28.60 -24.57
CA PHE A 450 -12.31 -27.50 -23.65
C PHE A 450 -13.59 -26.93 -23.02
N LEU A 451 -14.62 -26.61 -23.81
CA LEU A 451 -15.83 -25.93 -23.35
C LEU A 451 -16.65 -26.76 -22.35
N THR A 452 -16.62 -28.09 -22.46
CA THR A 452 -17.36 -29.00 -21.56
C THR A 452 -16.56 -29.45 -20.34
N SER A 453 -15.41 -28.83 -20.06
CA SER A 453 -14.49 -29.27 -19.01
C SER A 453 -14.68 -28.60 -17.64
N GLY A 454 -15.61 -27.65 -17.54
CA GLY A 454 -15.76 -26.76 -16.37
C GLY A 454 -16.00 -27.47 -15.04
N ASP A 455 -16.69 -28.62 -15.06
CA ASP A 455 -17.07 -29.42 -13.90
C ASP A 455 -16.33 -30.78 -13.82
N GLN A 456 -15.37 -30.99 -14.71
CA GLN A 456 -14.61 -32.24 -14.88
C GLN A 456 -13.11 -32.05 -14.56
N VAL A 457 -12.41 -33.18 -14.45
CA VAL A 457 -10.94 -33.23 -14.48
C VAL A 457 -10.52 -33.85 -15.81
N ARG A 458 -9.76 -33.08 -16.60
CA ARG A 458 -9.33 -33.37 -17.96
C ARG A 458 -7.84 -33.07 -18.10
N CYS A 459 -7.18 -33.90 -18.90
CA CYS A 459 -5.79 -33.72 -19.29
C CYS A 459 -5.73 -32.94 -20.61
N PHE A 460 -4.80 -31.99 -20.69
CA PHE A 460 -4.43 -31.28 -21.90
C PHE A 460 -2.96 -31.58 -22.21
N LEU A 461 -2.66 -31.87 -23.48
CA LEU A 461 -1.33 -32.26 -23.92
C LEU A 461 -0.48 -31.04 -24.31
N GLU A 462 0.83 -31.18 -24.16
CA GLU A 462 1.83 -30.24 -24.68
C GLU A 462 1.83 -30.25 -26.21
N SER A 463 2.14 -29.10 -26.82
CA SER A 463 2.14 -28.97 -28.27
C SER A 463 3.16 -29.91 -28.90
N GLY A 464 2.71 -30.78 -29.81
CA GLY A 464 3.56 -31.78 -30.44
C GLY A 464 3.88 -33.02 -29.59
N ALA A 465 3.24 -33.18 -28.42
CA ALA A 465 3.39 -34.40 -27.62
C ALA A 465 2.68 -35.62 -28.22
N ALA A 466 1.73 -35.42 -29.13
CA ALA A 466 1.05 -36.46 -29.89
C ALA A 466 1.34 -36.35 -31.40
N ASP A 467 1.20 -37.45 -32.14
CA ASP A 467 1.30 -37.48 -33.60
C ASP A 467 -0.05 -37.27 -34.30
N GLU A 468 -0.06 -37.32 -35.63
CA GLU A 468 -1.26 -37.18 -36.47
C GLU A 468 -2.34 -38.24 -36.18
N ASN A 469 -1.98 -39.35 -35.52
CA ASN A 469 -2.90 -40.42 -35.13
C ASN A 469 -3.30 -40.36 -33.65
N GLY A 470 -2.90 -39.30 -32.92
CA GLY A 470 -3.18 -39.14 -31.50
C GLY A 470 -2.34 -40.05 -30.59
N GLN A 471 -1.26 -40.66 -31.09
CA GLN A 471 -0.32 -41.45 -30.29
C GLN A 471 0.74 -40.55 -29.66
N LEU A 472 1.08 -40.81 -28.39
CA LEU A 472 2.08 -40.02 -27.67
C LEU A 472 3.48 -40.29 -28.20
N ARG A 473 4.24 -39.22 -28.44
CA ARG A 473 5.64 -39.26 -28.90
C ARG A 473 6.64 -39.36 -27.75
N VAL A 474 6.23 -38.97 -26.55
CA VAL A 474 7.03 -39.00 -25.33
C VAL A 474 6.24 -39.70 -24.22
N ASP A 475 6.89 -39.98 -23.10
CA ASP A 475 6.24 -40.61 -21.96
C ASP A 475 4.99 -39.83 -21.53
N LYS A 476 3.99 -40.58 -21.05
CA LYS A 476 2.68 -40.06 -20.66
C LYS A 476 2.78 -38.88 -19.69
N GLN A 477 3.71 -38.96 -18.73
CA GLN A 477 3.94 -37.91 -17.73
C GLN A 477 4.58 -36.64 -18.30
N LEU A 478 5.35 -36.77 -19.39
CA LEU A 478 5.99 -35.65 -20.09
C LEU A 478 5.11 -35.07 -21.20
N SER A 479 4.00 -35.74 -21.51
CA SER A 479 3.08 -35.33 -22.59
C SER A 479 2.04 -34.30 -22.15
N VAL A 480 1.79 -34.16 -20.84
CA VAL A 480 0.73 -33.31 -20.28
C VAL A 480 1.27 -31.91 -20.00
N ASN A 481 0.58 -30.87 -20.46
CA ASN A 481 0.89 -29.49 -20.10
C ASN A 481 0.01 -28.96 -18.96
N LYS A 482 -1.20 -29.50 -18.81
CA LYS A 482 -2.19 -28.99 -17.85
C LYS A 482 -3.22 -30.06 -17.48
N LEU A 483 -3.60 -30.07 -16.20
CA LEU A 483 -4.84 -30.65 -15.70
C LEU A 483 -5.82 -29.53 -15.35
N GLY A 484 -7.10 -29.72 -15.66
CA GLY A 484 -8.16 -28.75 -15.36
C GLY A 484 -9.55 -29.40 -15.45
N HIS A 485 -10.64 -28.83 -14.97
CA HIS A 485 -10.74 -27.52 -14.34
C HIS A 485 -11.38 -27.59 -12.93
N ALA A 486 -11.90 -28.74 -12.49
CA ALA A 486 -12.62 -28.89 -11.22
C ALA A 486 -11.88 -29.77 -10.17
N MET A 487 -10.55 -29.85 -10.19
CA MET A 487 -9.79 -30.69 -9.24
C MET A 487 -10.01 -30.31 -7.77
N HIS A 488 -10.08 -29.01 -7.45
CA HIS A 488 -10.41 -28.51 -6.11
C HIS A 488 -11.75 -29.06 -5.59
N ASP A 489 -12.67 -29.38 -6.49
CA ASP A 489 -13.95 -29.98 -6.15
C ASP A 489 -13.93 -31.50 -6.15
N ARG A 490 -13.26 -32.13 -7.13
CA ARG A 490 -13.41 -33.57 -7.41
C ARG A 490 -12.38 -34.43 -6.69
N ILE A 491 -11.20 -33.90 -6.38
CA ILE A 491 -10.08 -34.70 -5.86
C ILE A 491 -9.78 -34.30 -4.41
N PRO A 492 -9.81 -35.25 -3.45
CA PRO A 492 -9.63 -34.95 -2.02
C PRO A 492 -8.35 -34.18 -1.67
N ALA A 493 -7.22 -34.51 -2.31
CA ALA A 493 -5.95 -33.83 -2.07
C ALA A 493 -6.00 -32.34 -2.48
N PHE A 494 -6.56 -32.07 -3.65
CA PHE A 494 -6.73 -30.70 -4.16
C PHE A 494 -7.77 -29.93 -3.35
N ARG A 495 -8.86 -30.57 -2.92
CA ARG A 495 -9.84 -29.96 -2.03
C ARG A 495 -9.19 -29.55 -0.72
N ARG A 496 -8.51 -30.46 -0.04
CA ARG A 496 -7.79 -30.17 1.23
C ARG A 496 -6.76 -29.06 1.08
N PHE A 497 -6.06 -29.01 -0.06
CA PHE A 497 -5.10 -27.96 -0.35
C PHE A 497 -5.78 -26.59 -0.51
N SER A 498 -6.94 -26.55 -1.18
CA SER A 498 -7.71 -25.34 -1.47
C SER A 498 -8.60 -24.88 -0.30
N ALA A 499 -8.94 -25.77 0.64
CA ALA A 499 -9.75 -25.49 1.84
C ALA A 499 -8.98 -24.79 2.98
N ASP A 500 -7.82 -24.20 2.70
CA ASP A 500 -6.99 -23.56 3.71
C ASP A 500 -7.65 -22.26 4.19
N PRO A 501 -7.98 -22.12 5.49
CA PRO A 501 -8.69 -20.95 6.00
C PRO A 501 -8.00 -19.62 5.69
N ARG A 502 -6.66 -19.63 5.57
CA ARG A 502 -5.87 -18.45 5.23
C ARG A 502 -6.19 -17.90 3.84
N LEU A 503 -6.67 -18.74 2.91
CA LEU A 503 -7.09 -18.31 1.58
C LEU A 503 -8.40 -17.51 1.62
N THR A 504 -9.32 -17.90 2.49
CA THR A 504 -10.56 -17.12 2.73
C THR A 504 -10.22 -15.75 3.30
N THR A 505 -9.35 -15.70 4.31
CA THR A 505 -8.92 -14.42 4.89
C THR A 505 -8.20 -13.54 3.86
N LEU A 506 -7.30 -14.12 3.07
CA LEU A 506 -6.63 -13.41 1.98
C LEU A 506 -7.63 -12.83 0.95
N MET A 507 -8.65 -13.61 0.54
CA MET A 507 -9.67 -13.13 -0.40
C MET A 507 -10.42 -11.91 0.13
N HIS A 508 -10.83 -11.92 1.40
CA HIS A 508 -11.46 -10.76 2.02
C HIS A 508 -10.54 -9.53 2.02
N GLU A 509 -9.25 -9.72 2.30
CA GLU A 509 -8.27 -8.63 2.32
C GLU A 509 -8.00 -8.01 0.95
N VAL A 510 -8.09 -8.80 -0.13
CA VAL A 510 -7.92 -8.32 -1.51
C VAL A 510 -9.24 -7.93 -2.19
N GLY A 511 -10.30 -7.75 -1.39
CA GLY A 511 -11.57 -7.15 -1.84
C GLY A 511 -12.61 -8.13 -2.37
N VAL A 512 -12.49 -9.44 -2.11
CA VAL A 512 -13.50 -10.46 -2.47
C VAL A 512 -14.32 -10.83 -1.23
N GLN A 513 -15.58 -10.43 -1.20
CA GLN A 513 -16.48 -10.65 -0.07
C GLN A 513 -16.99 -12.09 0.00
N THR A 514 -17.48 -12.63 -1.12
CA THR A 514 -17.99 -14.01 -1.17
C THR A 514 -17.13 -14.81 -2.15
N PRO A 515 -16.00 -15.41 -1.73
CA PRO A 515 -15.10 -16.07 -2.66
C PRO A 515 -15.75 -17.29 -3.31
N HIS A 516 -15.86 -17.27 -4.63
CA HIS A 516 -16.35 -18.35 -5.48
C HIS A 516 -15.21 -18.87 -6.36
N VAL A 517 -14.81 -20.13 -6.18
CA VAL A 517 -13.71 -20.75 -6.93
C VAL A 517 -14.29 -21.39 -8.19
N TRP A 518 -14.04 -20.78 -9.35
CA TRP A 518 -14.60 -21.26 -10.62
C TRP A 518 -13.75 -22.33 -11.28
N GLN A 519 -12.44 -22.26 -11.10
CA GLN A 519 -11.50 -23.14 -11.77
C GLN A 519 -10.27 -23.39 -10.90
N SER A 520 -9.77 -24.62 -10.98
CA SER A 520 -8.41 -24.98 -10.60
C SER A 520 -7.64 -25.56 -11.77
N MET A 521 -6.37 -25.19 -11.94
CA MET A 521 -5.47 -25.80 -12.93
C MET A 521 -4.19 -26.29 -12.27
N TYR A 522 -3.65 -27.41 -12.74
CA TYR A 522 -2.32 -27.88 -12.38
C TYR A 522 -1.49 -27.84 -13.66
N ILE A 523 -0.47 -26.98 -13.68
CA ILE A 523 0.29 -26.62 -14.86
C ILE A 523 1.65 -27.30 -14.80
N PHE A 524 2.02 -27.97 -15.88
CA PHE A 524 3.32 -28.59 -16.08
C PHE A 524 4.07 -27.78 -17.13
N LYS A 525 5.23 -27.24 -16.77
CA LYS A 525 6.22 -26.85 -17.76
C LYS A 525 7.24 -27.96 -17.89
N GLN A 526 7.10 -28.76 -18.94
CA GLN A 526 7.93 -29.94 -19.16
C GLN A 526 9.38 -29.54 -19.47
N PRO A 527 10.38 -30.38 -19.14
CA PRO A 527 11.79 -30.09 -19.40
C PRO A 527 12.04 -29.79 -20.88
N GLN A 528 12.78 -28.72 -21.19
CA GLN A 528 13.20 -28.31 -22.54
C GLN A 528 12.09 -27.94 -23.54
N ILE A 529 10.88 -28.51 -23.41
CA ILE A 529 9.75 -28.38 -24.32
C ILE A 529 8.57 -27.59 -23.72
N GLY A 530 8.64 -27.23 -22.44
CA GLY A 530 7.54 -26.56 -21.75
C GLY A 530 7.19 -25.23 -22.39
N GLY A 531 5.98 -25.14 -22.94
CA GLY A 531 5.53 -24.05 -23.79
C GLY A 531 5.52 -22.67 -23.12
N GLU A 532 5.75 -21.65 -23.94
CA GLU A 532 5.56 -20.25 -23.58
C GLU A 532 4.07 -19.94 -23.39
N VAL A 533 3.75 -19.21 -22.32
CA VAL A 533 2.42 -18.61 -22.14
C VAL A 533 2.57 -17.12 -22.35
N GLY A 534 2.06 -16.64 -23.50
CA GLY A 534 2.10 -15.23 -23.88
C GLY A 534 1.36 -14.33 -22.89
N TRP A 535 1.54 -13.02 -23.06
CA TRP A 535 0.85 -12.01 -22.25
C TRP A 535 -0.66 -12.17 -22.31
N HIS A 536 -1.30 -12.25 -21.13
CA HIS A 536 -2.74 -12.35 -21.00
C HIS A 536 -3.23 -11.80 -19.67
N GLN A 537 -4.56 -11.73 -19.52
CA GLN A 537 -5.28 -11.34 -18.31
C GLN A 537 -6.31 -12.42 -17.99
N ASP A 538 -6.35 -12.95 -16.77
CA ASP A 538 -7.27 -14.03 -16.40
C ASP A 538 -8.74 -13.61 -16.43
N ALA A 539 -9.02 -12.33 -16.17
CA ALA A 539 -10.37 -11.76 -16.29
C ALA A 539 -10.92 -11.87 -17.72
N THR A 540 -10.10 -12.18 -18.72
CA THR A 540 -10.55 -12.54 -20.08
C THR A 540 -11.44 -13.78 -20.06
N TYR A 541 -11.16 -14.74 -19.19
CA TYR A 541 -11.84 -16.04 -19.14
C TYR A 541 -12.90 -16.15 -18.04
N PHE A 542 -12.91 -15.20 -17.10
CA PHE A 542 -13.79 -15.18 -15.93
C PHE A 542 -14.42 -13.79 -15.76
N TYR A 543 -14.98 -13.24 -16.83
CA TYR A 543 -15.44 -11.85 -16.82
C TYR A 543 -16.52 -11.63 -15.77
N THR A 544 -16.43 -10.53 -15.02
CA THR A 544 -17.46 -10.12 -14.04
C THR A 544 -17.72 -8.63 -14.10
N GLN A 545 -18.90 -8.20 -13.63
CA GLN A 545 -19.23 -6.80 -13.40
C GLN A 545 -19.76 -6.57 -11.98
N PRO A 546 -19.08 -5.74 -11.15
CA PRO A 546 -17.75 -5.20 -11.35
C PRO A 546 -16.67 -6.29 -11.47
N GLN A 547 -15.49 -5.94 -11.97
CA GLN A 547 -14.39 -6.89 -12.10
C GLN A 547 -13.94 -7.33 -10.70
N SER A 548 -14.01 -8.63 -10.41
CA SER A 548 -13.70 -9.20 -9.09
C SER A 548 -12.73 -10.39 -9.11
N VAL A 549 -12.15 -10.70 -10.27
CA VAL A 549 -11.29 -11.88 -10.44
C VAL A 549 -10.00 -11.70 -9.66
N LYS A 550 -9.64 -12.75 -8.93
CA LYS A 550 -8.36 -12.92 -8.25
C LYS A 550 -7.81 -14.29 -8.60
N THR A 551 -6.53 -14.33 -8.94
CA THR A 551 -5.83 -15.56 -9.26
C THR A 551 -4.86 -15.89 -8.14
N LEU A 552 -4.95 -17.12 -7.65
CA LEU A 552 -4.04 -17.68 -6.66
C LEU A 552 -3.13 -18.67 -7.37
N TRP A 553 -1.87 -18.29 -7.60
CA TRP A 553 -0.86 -19.13 -8.24
C TRP A 553 0.13 -19.66 -7.20
N PHE A 554 0.22 -20.98 -7.07
CA PHE A 554 1.08 -21.66 -6.12
C PHE A 554 2.27 -22.30 -6.83
N ALA A 555 3.48 -21.96 -6.38
CA ALA A 555 4.71 -22.62 -6.79
C ALA A 555 4.77 -24.02 -6.16
N ILE A 556 4.66 -25.08 -6.97
CA ILE A 556 4.83 -26.46 -6.48
C ILE A 556 6.31 -26.87 -6.53
N ASP A 557 7.05 -26.30 -7.47
CA ASP A 557 8.51 -26.32 -7.56
C ASP A 557 9.05 -24.89 -7.48
N ASP A 558 10.36 -24.74 -7.23
CA ASP A 558 11.06 -23.47 -7.41
C ASP A 558 10.82 -22.95 -8.83
N ALA A 559 10.34 -21.71 -8.94
CA ALA A 559 10.11 -21.04 -10.20
C ALA A 559 11.21 -20.01 -10.43
N THR A 560 11.95 -20.18 -11.52
CA THR A 560 13.11 -19.38 -11.90
C THR A 560 12.93 -18.85 -13.32
N LEU A 561 13.76 -17.91 -13.72
CA LEU A 561 13.83 -17.43 -15.10
C LEU A 561 14.05 -18.58 -16.09
N GLN A 562 14.92 -19.54 -15.74
CA GLN A 562 15.28 -20.66 -16.60
C GLN A 562 14.12 -21.64 -16.83
N ASN A 563 13.28 -21.87 -15.82
CA ASN A 563 12.18 -22.83 -15.87
C ASN A 563 10.80 -22.19 -16.06
N GLY A 564 10.79 -20.89 -16.40
CA GLY A 564 9.60 -20.15 -16.74
C GLY A 564 8.81 -19.70 -15.53
N CYS A 565 9.36 -18.82 -14.69
CA CYS A 565 8.61 -18.11 -13.66
C CYS A 565 7.50 -17.22 -14.25
N LEU A 566 6.65 -16.65 -13.38
CA LEU A 566 5.73 -15.61 -13.80
C LEU A 566 6.50 -14.32 -14.07
N TRP A 567 5.99 -13.54 -15.00
CA TRP A 567 6.36 -12.16 -15.26
C TRP A 567 5.10 -11.33 -15.18
N VAL A 568 5.19 -10.15 -14.60
CA VAL A 568 4.07 -9.22 -14.43
C VAL A 568 4.45 -7.86 -14.98
N ALA A 569 3.45 -7.08 -15.39
CA ALA A 569 3.66 -5.67 -15.73
C ALA A 569 4.25 -4.91 -14.51
N ASP A 570 5.10 -3.91 -14.78
CA ASP A 570 5.64 -3.04 -13.73
C ASP A 570 4.54 -2.21 -13.04
N ALA A 571 4.82 -1.72 -11.83
CA ALA A 571 3.86 -1.08 -10.94
C ALA A 571 3.07 0.07 -11.60
N GLY A 572 1.78 0.19 -11.26
CA GLY A 572 0.91 1.27 -11.77
C GLY A 572 0.17 0.97 -13.08
N SER A 573 0.27 -0.24 -13.64
CA SER A 573 -0.50 -0.59 -14.84
C SER A 573 -1.99 -0.79 -14.49
N ASP A 574 -2.75 0.30 -14.55
CA ASP A 574 -4.21 0.26 -14.70
C ASP A 574 -4.52 -0.25 -16.12
N THR A 575 -4.05 -1.46 -16.44
CA THR A 575 -4.20 -2.04 -17.76
C THR A 575 -5.66 -2.45 -17.88
N PRO A 576 -6.46 -1.77 -18.71
CA PRO A 576 -7.85 -2.14 -18.88
C PRO A 576 -7.92 -3.60 -19.33
N LEU A 577 -9.00 -4.29 -18.94
CA LEU A 577 -9.24 -5.62 -19.47
C LEU A 577 -9.32 -5.52 -21.00
N ARG A 578 -8.43 -6.20 -21.71
CA ARG A 578 -8.31 -6.05 -23.15
C ARG A 578 -9.31 -6.88 -23.92
N GLU A 579 -9.60 -8.09 -23.44
CA GLU A 579 -10.38 -9.07 -24.17
C GLU A 579 -11.29 -9.83 -23.21
N VAL A 580 -12.40 -10.35 -23.72
CA VAL A 580 -13.31 -11.27 -23.03
C VAL A 580 -13.56 -12.45 -23.94
N PHE A 581 -13.32 -13.66 -23.43
CA PHE A 581 -13.64 -14.90 -24.09
C PHE A 581 -15.02 -15.37 -23.67
N GLU A 582 -15.95 -15.38 -24.63
CA GLU A 582 -17.36 -15.64 -24.39
C GLU A 582 -17.92 -16.66 -25.37
N VAL A 583 -18.93 -17.41 -24.95
CA VAL A 583 -19.70 -18.33 -25.77
C VAL A 583 -21.09 -17.73 -25.99
N VAL A 584 -21.41 -17.42 -27.24
CA VAL A 584 -22.70 -16.83 -27.63
C VAL A 584 -23.31 -17.73 -28.68
N ASP A 585 -24.56 -18.15 -28.47
CA ASP A 585 -25.28 -19.10 -29.33
C ASP A 585 -24.49 -20.41 -29.56
N GLY A 586 -23.81 -20.89 -28.52
CA GLY A 586 -22.98 -22.11 -28.56
C GLY A 586 -21.66 -21.96 -29.31
N ARG A 587 -21.27 -20.75 -29.73
CA ARG A 587 -20.04 -20.48 -30.48
C ARG A 587 -19.05 -19.65 -29.65
N PRO A 588 -17.81 -20.11 -29.47
CA PRO A 588 -16.78 -19.34 -28.76
C PRO A 588 -16.32 -18.16 -29.62
N ARG A 589 -16.13 -17.00 -28.98
CA ARG A 589 -15.54 -15.81 -29.60
C ARG A 589 -14.75 -15.01 -28.56
N THR A 590 -13.72 -14.32 -29.03
CA THR A 590 -13.00 -13.33 -28.22
C THR A 590 -13.46 -11.93 -28.61
N ARG A 591 -14.12 -11.25 -27.68
CA ARG A 591 -14.53 -9.85 -27.85
C ARG A 591 -13.44 -8.95 -27.30
N ARG A 592 -12.86 -8.11 -28.15
CA ARG A 592 -11.87 -7.10 -27.73
C ARG A 592 -12.58 -5.89 -27.13
N LEU A 593 -12.16 -5.52 -25.92
CA LEU A 593 -12.60 -4.35 -25.17
C LEU A 593 -11.64 -3.17 -25.35
N ASP A 594 -10.33 -3.43 -25.34
CA ASP A 594 -9.29 -2.40 -25.37
C ASP A 594 -8.13 -2.76 -26.31
N ARG A 595 -7.38 -1.75 -26.76
CA ARG A 595 -6.26 -1.87 -27.70
C ARG A 595 -4.90 -1.51 -27.11
N THR A 596 -4.81 -1.27 -25.81
CA THR A 596 -3.57 -1.02 -25.10
C THR A 596 -2.57 -2.14 -25.40
N PRO A 597 -1.34 -1.83 -25.84
CA PRO A 597 -0.32 -2.84 -26.12
C PRO A 597 -0.02 -3.72 -24.89
N TRP A 598 0.48 -4.94 -25.13
CA TRP A 598 1.00 -5.75 -24.01
C TRP A 598 2.30 -5.12 -23.48
N PRO A 599 2.65 -5.33 -22.20
CA PRO A 599 3.90 -4.83 -21.64
C PRO A 599 5.12 -5.31 -22.42
N ASP A 600 6.14 -4.46 -22.48
CA ASP A 600 7.46 -4.88 -22.95
C ASP A 600 8.11 -5.80 -21.91
N LEU A 601 8.63 -6.94 -22.35
CA LEU A 601 9.38 -7.87 -21.51
C LEU A 601 10.59 -7.22 -20.83
N GLN A 602 11.20 -6.20 -21.46
CA GLN A 602 12.33 -5.47 -20.88
C GLN A 602 11.93 -4.63 -19.66
N GLN A 603 10.66 -4.26 -19.57
CA GLN A 603 10.09 -3.47 -18.48
C GLN A 603 9.25 -4.33 -17.54
N ALA A 604 9.06 -5.61 -17.86
CA ALA A 604 8.31 -6.53 -17.02
C ALA A 604 9.15 -7.04 -15.84
N LYS A 605 8.47 -7.33 -14.73
CA LYS A 605 9.11 -7.83 -13.52
C LYS A 605 8.98 -9.36 -13.44
N PRO A 606 10.09 -10.12 -13.44
CA PRO A 606 10.05 -11.55 -13.17
C PRO A 606 9.79 -11.82 -11.69
N LEU A 607 8.96 -12.81 -11.41
CA LEU A 607 8.63 -13.28 -10.07
C LEU A 607 9.26 -14.66 -9.84
N GLU A 608 10.58 -14.68 -9.61
CA GLU A 608 11.28 -15.89 -9.18
C GLU A 608 10.93 -16.20 -7.72
N VAL A 609 10.42 -17.40 -7.45
CA VAL A 609 9.91 -17.76 -6.14
C VAL A 609 10.23 -19.21 -5.79
N LYS A 610 10.37 -19.48 -4.49
CA LYS A 610 10.58 -20.84 -3.96
C LYS A 610 9.31 -21.67 -3.94
N ALA A 611 9.46 -22.99 -4.00
CA ALA A 611 8.35 -23.93 -3.79
C ALA A 611 7.61 -23.62 -2.48
N GLY A 612 6.27 -23.65 -2.53
CA GLY A 612 5.40 -23.32 -1.40
C GLY A 612 4.94 -21.86 -1.36
N THR A 613 5.50 -20.99 -2.21
CA THR A 613 5.06 -19.60 -2.35
C THR A 613 3.70 -19.50 -3.05
N LEU A 614 2.87 -18.57 -2.59
CA LEU A 614 1.63 -18.16 -3.24
C LEU A 614 1.83 -16.77 -3.85
N VAL A 615 1.56 -16.62 -5.15
CA VAL A 615 1.41 -15.34 -5.82
C VAL A 615 -0.08 -15.10 -6.02
N CYS A 616 -0.63 -14.08 -5.37
CA CYS A 616 -2.03 -13.67 -5.51
C CYS A 616 -2.09 -12.40 -6.35
N PHE A 617 -2.88 -12.38 -7.42
CA PHE A 617 -2.94 -11.21 -8.31
C PHE A 617 -4.34 -10.96 -8.88
N SER A 618 -4.56 -9.72 -9.32
CA SER A 618 -5.79 -9.29 -9.97
C SER A 618 -5.94 -9.96 -11.33
N GLY A 619 -7.16 -10.36 -11.70
CA GLY A 619 -7.41 -10.94 -13.02
C GLY A 619 -7.15 -9.97 -14.18
N THR A 620 -7.05 -8.67 -13.91
CA THR A 620 -6.67 -7.64 -14.89
C THR A 620 -5.17 -7.41 -14.99
N LEU A 621 -4.35 -7.98 -14.11
CA LEU A 621 -2.90 -7.82 -14.20
C LEU A 621 -2.38 -8.58 -15.43
N PRO A 622 -1.77 -7.89 -16.41
CA PRO A 622 -1.10 -8.58 -17.51
C PRO A 622 0.04 -9.40 -16.93
N HIS A 623 0.09 -10.66 -17.31
CA HIS A 623 1.16 -11.55 -16.88
C HIS A 623 1.56 -12.52 -18.00
N TYR A 624 2.78 -13.00 -17.88
CA TYR A 624 3.50 -13.80 -18.87
C TYR A 624 4.26 -14.93 -18.18
N SER A 625 4.56 -16.00 -18.91
CA SER A 625 5.49 -17.01 -18.41
C SER A 625 6.28 -17.66 -19.55
N GLY A 626 7.58 -17.39 -19.57
CA GLY A 626 8.51 -17.87 -20.61
C GLY A 626 8.73 -19.39 -20.60
N PRO A 627 9.33 -19.96 -21.65
CA PRO A 627 9.48 -21.41 -21.79
C PRO A 627 10.35 -22.02 -20.68
N ASN A 628 10.18 -23.33 -20.43
CA ASN A 628 11.09 -24.06 -19.54
C ASN A 628 12.26 -24.63 -20.33
N THR A 629 13.44 -24.06 -20.12
CA THR A 629 14.71 -24.46 -20.75
C THR A 629 15.57 -25.35 -19.86
N SER A 630 15.10 -25.67 -18.65
CA SER A 630 15.81 -26.52 -17.70
C SER A 630 15.60 -28.02 -17.99
N ASP A 631 16.37 -28.84 -17.27
CA ASP A 631 16.33 -30.32 -17.31
C ASP A 631 15.22 -30.93 -16.44
N LYS A 632 14.45 -30.10 -15.71
CA LYS A 632 13.40 -30.54 -14.79
C LYS A 632 12.06 -29.92 -15.12
N ALA A 633 10.99 -30.64 -14.84
CA ALA A 633 9.64 -30.10 -14.95
C ALA A 633 9.42 -29.05 -13.84
N ARG A 634 8.66 -27.99 -14.15
CA ARG A 634 8.21 -27.00 -13.17
C ARG A 634 6.70 -27.08 -13.04
N HIS A 635 6.24 -27.40 -11.84
CA HIS A 635 4.82 -27.56 -11.57
C HIS A 635 4.27 -26.30 -10.88
N ALA A 636 3.04 -25.93 -11.21
CA ALA A 636 2.29 -24.90 -10.50
C ALA A 636 0.83 -25.31 -10.34
N TYR A 637 0.18 -24.80 -9.30
CA TYR A 637 -1.25 -24.97 -9.11
C TYR A 637 -1.93 -23.59 -9.09
N THR A 638 -3.05 -23.43 -9.78
CA THR A 638 -3.78 -22.17 -9.82
C THR A 638 -5.23 -22.34 -9.42
N LEU A 639 -5.78 -21.33 -8.74
CA LEU A 639 -7.21 -21.17 -8.49
C LEU A 639 -7.65 -19.80 -9.04
N HIS A 640 -8.79 -19.77 -9.71
CA HIS A 640 -9.44 -18.53 -10.14
C HIS A 640 -10.68 -18.31 -9.29
N VAL A 641 -10.68 -17.19 -8.59
CA VAL A 641 -11.69 -16.82 -7.61
C VAL A 641 -12.38 -15.56 -8.10
N VAL A 642 -13.70 -15.51 -7.97
CA VAL A 642 -14.47 -14.29 -8.19
C VAL A 642 -15.28 -13.98 -6.94
N ASP A 643 -15.74 -12.74 -6.82
CA ASP A 643 -16.75 -12.41 -5.82
C ASP A 643 -18.12 -12.89 -6.27
N GLY A 644 -18.78 -13.68 -5.42
CA GLY A 644 -20.13 -14.19 -5.63
C GLY A 644 -21.20 -13.10 -5.64
N GLU A 645 -20.87 -11.89 -5.20
CA GLU A 645 -21.74 -10.71 -5.35
C GLU A 645 -21.62 -10.02 -6.72
N ALA A 646 -20.57 -10.31 -7.49
CA ALA A 646 -20.38 -9.73 -8.82
C ALA A 646 -21.22 -10.47 -9.87
N ASP A 647 -21.73 -9.74 -10.86
CA ASP A 647 -22.42 -10.34 -11.99
C ASP A 647 -21.44 -11.22 -12.79
N TYR A 648 -21.80 -12.49 -12.97
CA TYR A 648 -21.03 -13.47 -13.73
C TYR A 648 -21.85 -13.87 -14.96
N PRO A 649 -21.56 -13.32 -16.16
CA PRO A 649 -22.40 -13.51 -17.31
C PRO A 649 -22.52 -14.98 -17.74
N VAL A 650 -23.73 -15.37 -18.16
CA VAL A 650 -24.02 -16.70 -18.73
C VAL A 650 -23.22 -16.98 -20.01
N THR A 651 -22.67 -15.93 -20.62
CA THR A 651 -21.81 -16.02 -21.81
C THR A 651 -20.36 -16.34 -21.46
N ASN A 652 -19.94 -16.33 -20.19
CA ASN A 652 -18.62 -16.86 -19.81
C ASN A 652 -18.53 -18.34 -20.24
N TRP A 653 -17.39 -18.73 -20.79
CA TRP A 653 -17.21 -20.07 -21.36
C TRP A 653 -17.36 -21.20 -20.32
N ILE A 654 -17.03 -20.92 -19.06
CA ILE A 654 -17.18 -21.86 -17.95
C ILE A 654 -18.46 -21.53 -17.18
N GLN A 655 -19.35 -22.51 -17.15
CA GLN A 655 -20.57 -22.48 -16.36
C GLN A 655 -20.61 -23.75 -15.52
N ARG A 656 -21.21 -23.68 -14.32
CA ARG A 656 -21.34 -24.81 -13.41
C ARG A 656 -22.81 -25.26 -13.38
N GLY A 657 -23.04 -26.56 -13.56
CA GLY A 657 -24.38 -27.15 -13.52
C GLY A 657 -24.87 -27.38 -12.09
N GLU A 658 -26.16 -27.73 -11.95
CA GLU A 658 -26.81 -27.97 -10.64
C GLU A 658 -26.13 -29.07 -9.81
N ASP A 659 -25.53 -30.08 -10.48
CA ASP A 659 -24.85 -31.20 -9.82
C ASP A 659 -23.49 -30.82 -9.21
N LEU A 660 -22.90 -29.69 -9.62
CA LEU A 660 -21.64 -29.20 -9.09
C LEU A 660 -21.60 -27.65 -9.09
N PRO A 661 -22.39 -27.02 -8.21
CA PRO A 661 -22.48 -25.56 -8.16
C PRO A 661 -21.15 -24.94 -7.73
N VAL A 662 -20.90 -23.70 -8.19
CA VAL A 662 -19.75 -22.92 -7.72
C VAL A 662 -19.84 -22.67 -6.22
N ARG A 663 -18.71 -22.73 -5.54
CA ARG A 663 -18.61 -22.58 -4.08
C ARG A 663 -17.26 -21.99 -3.69
N GLY A 664 -17.13 -21.59 -2.44
CA GLY A 664 -15.87 -21.08 -1.89
C GLY A 664 -14.86 -22.16 -1.54
N PHE A 665 -13.89 -21.80 -0.71
CA PHE A 665 -12.87 -22.71 -0.18
C PHE A 665 -13.49 -23.65 0.86
N LEU A 666 -14.02 -24.80 0.42
CA LEU A 666 -14.66 -25.82 1.25
C LEU A 666 -13.73 -26.96 1.66
#